data_AF-A0A353VLS4-F1
#
_entry.id   AF-A0A353VLS4-F1
#
_cell.length_a   1.000
_cell.length_b   1.000
_cell.length_c   1.000
_cell.angle_alpha   90.00
_cell.angle_beta   90.00
_cell.angle_gamma   90.00
#
_symmetry.space_group_name_H-M   'P 1'
#
loop_
_entity.id
_entity.type
_entity.pdbx_description
1 polymer ?
#
loop_
_entity_poly.entity_id
_entity_poly.type
_entity_poly.pdbx_seq_one_letter_code
_entity_poly.pdbx_strand_id
1 'polypeptide(L)'
;MKFSRLLAVTIPFLLSSPFLFGQPSISPPSSGNLIFDEVKSQIELYYDSVPISTSEDSTFIKEYMRWSRFWDGRLDMDGTTGFDDFPSLTAIQNAFPCTGQNSNQLWEAEGPLTRPNYVSSGAAFRGIGRIDPIAYDPTSGVIIVGSPGGALLKSIDNGSSWSSLDVNIDYGYPALGIRKILIDPTDPDIIYIATGHDAVYLNFLDTDPATWTWSSGLFKSIDGGLSWDNITPISERKGLSNMFRPIYDMEFLPSDPNTIFWTMDDKLFVTYDAGMTHSVFKSSNSGELFDEVEVVMNGTDFIVYVTSRIDDLPNLEIQRYTSSNSQWTNVVAGVPILLADTVDRVKIQTSSSSPNEVFMIYRAGKDTLSFVSSLDFGLNWSNPVKIRDKGGLNFNAFDVSHQNSNVIYLATRFGEFRSLNKGLSFTSIESYHHDDNRWVQIIGHSSNLNPSSFIDSIFIAHDGGVTRLTGNGSARSSVDLMNSAFNVAQGYDLDIGNNGSKVIVTGVHDDGTMFGSKSNWYKGAGMGGDGGTCEFLKNDKKLFFINNWALGIYDFATDTSKFFLDVCGTLVGIKERYCIGILSHNLPAHYSPQSENIVYMGYDSLYMLDVRHPKSEIWKNRRSIGITNKPAGNTSSIRHIDICESDTSVMYITTGWRDWKSQPQDSSIYKTTDGGLNWVNISVYDAASWGAKASSIKVDPYDPDQVWVVFNGYKSGSPGNPNINQKVYHSINGGQTWQNISYNIPNISVNDIEIVPSVGIPGQYDLFIATDVGVYFKEAGATVWDCFSQGLSRSFFTRLRYNSCDNRLYVSSYGKGVWSVEVPSGRHVEYRITHDETWNTYRQVSGDIIIEPGATLTIENCTISMAKGARILVASNQGGSSGAGKLIVNNATLTNNCGQHWSGIDVAGDSYRGNMSHQYTYQGLSHVGIAIINNSIIEHAEIAIENWSNGNWSSFGGRIHAENTIFRNNRRAVGFGSYKNHAYWDANKVMPYMSSFAKCTFTIDDNFREEVDPHMGFHVTMWDVQGISFLGCSFKYDVANYRQAKELSGVYSIDATYNIFPYEYSLVGGVKIESLFENLHYGVHAMGGG
;
A
#
# COMPACT_ATOMS: atom_id res chain seq x y z
N MET A 1 -76.93 7.68 53.23
CA MET A 1 -77.66 6.85 52.25
C MET A 1 -76.77 6.57 51.05
N LYS A 2 -76.56 5.27 50.75
CA LYS A 2 -76.28 4.62 49.44
C LYS A 2 -75.16 5.12 48.50
N PHE A 3 -74.12 4.28 48.40
CA PHE A 3 -73.57 3.60 47.20
C PHE A 3 -73.28 4.35 45.88
N SER A 4 -72.02 4.29 45.42
CA SER A 4 -71.60 3.76 44.09
C SER A 4 -70.04 3.74 43.92
N ARG A 5 -69.41 2.54 44.01
CA ARG A 5 -68.54 1.81 43.04
C ARG A 5 -67.22 2.49 42.59
N LEU A 6 -66.07 2.01 43.10
CA LEU A 6 -65.10 1.02 42.52
C LEU A 6 -64.28 1.62 41.35
N LEU A 7 -62.95 1.61 41.24
CA LEU A 7 -61.90 0.61 41.52
C LEU A 7 -60.53 1.36 41.49
N ALA A 8 -59.59 1.11 42.40
CA ALA A 8 -58.18 1.50 42.21
C ALA A 8 -57.26 0.47 42.90
N VAL A 9 -56.41 -0.15 42.08
CA VAL A 9 -55.51 -1.25 42.41
C VAL A 9 -54.25 -0.71 43.09
N THR A 10 -53.83 -1.41 44.15
CA THR A 10 -52.58 -1.22 44.91
C THR A 10 -51.35 -1.67 44.11
N ILE A 11 -50.30 -0.84 44.06
CA ILE A 11 -48.92 -1.24 43.74
C ILE A 11 -48.03 -0.78 44.92
N PRO A 12 -47.29 -1.68 45.60
CA PRO A 12 -46.24 -1.28 46.53
C PRO A 12 -44.92 -1.08 45.78
N PHE A 13 -44.22 0.01 46.15
CA PHE A 13 -42.88 0.37 45.72
C PHE A 13 -41.86 -0.76 45.97
N LEU A 14 -41.12 -1.15 44.92
CA LEU A 14 -39.85 -1.86 45.01
C LEU A 14 -38.75 -0.92 44.54
N LEU A 15 -37.77 -0.69 45.41
CA LEU A 15 -36.53 0.04 45.17
C LEU A 15 -35.75 -0.63 44.03
N SER A 16 -35.60 0.06 42.90
CA SER A 16 -34.65 -0.33 41.85
C SER A 16 -33.28 0.28 42.17
N SER A 17 -32.33 -0.55 42.56
CA SER A 17 -30.90 -0.28 42.42
C SER A 17 -30.57 -0.03 40.94
N PRO A 18 -29.78 0.99 40.57
CA PRO A 18 -29.20 1.04 39.24
C PRO A 18 -28.23 -0.14 39.11
N PHE A 19 -28.56 -1.09 38.25
CA PHE A 19 -27.59 -2.08 37.79
C PHE A 19 -26.51 -1.33 37.01
N LEU A 20 -25.37 -1.08 37.65
CA LEU A 20 -24.11 -0.86 36.97
C LEU A 20 -23.77 -2.18 36.26
N PHE A 21 -24.03 -2.25 34.95
CA PHE A 21 -23.40 -3.26 34.11
C PHE A 21 -21.93 -2.83 33.94
N GLY A 22 -21.03 -3.39 34.75
CA GLY A 22 -19.60 -3.37 34.43
C GLY A 22 -19.37 -4.23 33.19
N GLN A 23 -18.38 -3.85 32.37
CA GLN A 23 -17.96 -4.69 31.25
C GLN A 23 -17.41 -6.02 31.78
N PRO A 24 -17.68 -7.16 31.12
CA PRO A 24 -17.11 -8.43 31.57
C PRO A 24 -15.61 -8.44 31.33
N SER A 25 -14.83 -8.71 32.38
CA SER A 25 -13.42 -9.08 32.22
C SER A 25 -13.36 -10.43 31.51
N ILE A 26 -12.83 -10.45 30.29
CA ILE A 26 -12.58 -11.71 29.59
C ILE A 26 -11.33 -12.31 30.21
N SER A 27 -11.52 -13.29 31.09
CA SER A 27 -10.42 -14.00 31.73
C SER A 27 -9.82 -14.99 30.73
N PRO A 28 -8.51 -14.92 30.39
CA PRO A 28 -7.89 -15.99 29.62
C PRO A 28 -7.94 -17.29 30.43
N PRO A 29 -7.98 -18.47 29.77
CA PRO A 29 -7.80 -19.73 30.47
C PRO A 29 -6.46 -19.70 31.20
N SER A 30 -6.45 -20.15 32.46
CA SER A 30 -5.31 -20.03 33.39
C SER A 30 -4.07 -20.88 33.04
N SER A 31 -3.98 -21.41 31.81
CA SER A 31 -2.80 -22.10 31.25
C SER A 31 -3.09 -22.66 29.84
N GLY A 32 -3.34 -21.80 28.83
CA GLY A 32 -3.47 -22.30 27.44
C GLY A 32 -3.59 -21.21 26.37
N ASN A 33 -3.22 -21.57 25.13
CA ASN A 33 -3.20 -20.73 23.94
C ASN A 33 -4.53 -20.00 23.71
N LEU A 34 -4.46 -18.73 23.33
CA LEU A 34 -5.64 -17.97 22.88
C LEU A 34 -6.14 -18.54 21.55
N ILE A 35 -7.30 -19.21 21.57
CA ILE A 35 -7.99 -19.63 20.35
C ILE A 35 -8.67 -18.40 19.75
N PHE A 36 -8.20 -17.97 18.58
CA PHE A 36 -8.65 -16.74 17.89
C PHE A 36 -10.17 -16.68 17.77
N ASP A 37 -10.77 -17.80 17.38
CA ASP A 37 -12.21 -17.90 17.16
C ASP A 37 -13.05 -17.84 18.45
N GLU A 38 -12.47 -18.21 19.59
CA GLU A 38 -13.12 -18.09 20.91
C GLU A 38 -13.11 -16.64 21.39
N VAL A 39 -11.95 -15.97 21.34
CA VAL A 39 -11.82 -14.54 21.66
C VAL A 39 -12.76 -13.71 20.81
N LYS A 40 -12.75 -13.97 19.50
CA LYS A 40 -13.64 -13.36 18.53
C LYS A 40 -15.11 -13.54 18.91
N SER A 41 -15.53 -14.78 19.19
CA SER A 41 -16.92 -15.08 19.53
C SER A 41 -17.37 -14.41 20.83
N GLN A 42 -16.49 -14.27 21.82
CA GLN A 42 -16.82 -13.61 23.09
C GLN A 42 -17.04 -12.10 22.91
N ILE A 43 -16.18 -11.44 22.12
CA ILE A 43 -16.34 -10.04 21.75
C ILE A 43 -17.66 -9.83 21.00
N GLU A 44 -17.94 -10.68 20.00
CA GLU A 44 -19.16 -10.59 19.19
C GLU A 44 -20.43 -10.76 20.04
N LEU A 45 -20.46 -11.76 20.91
CA LEU A 45 -21.58 -12.01 21.83
C LEU A 45 -21.84 -10.83 22.78
N TYR A 46 -20.77 -10.20 23.29
CA TYR A 46 -20.91 -9.06 24.19
C TYR A 46 -21.60 -7.88 23.49
N TYR A 47 -21.15 -7.48 22.31
CA TYR A 47 -21.73 -6.35 21.57
C TYR A 47 -23.07 -6.66 20.90
N ASP A 48 -23.39 -7.93 20.66
CA ASP A 48 -24.77 -8.35 20.33
C ASP A 48 -25.74 -8.11 21.50
N SER A 49 -25.24 -8.12 22.73
CA SER A 49 -26.02 -7.93 23.95
C SER A 49 -26.10 -6.48 24.47
N VAL A 50 -25.23 -5.58 23.99
CA VAL A 50 -25.14 -4.17 24.43
C VAL A 50 -25.62 -3.20 23.33
N PRO A 51 -26.46 -2.20 23.65
CA PRO A 51 -26.80 -1.14 22.70
C PRO A 51 -25.57 -0.27 22.39
N ILE A 52 -24.93 -0.50 21.24
CA ILE A 52 -23.95 0.43 20.65
C ILE A 52 -24.64 1.78 20.49
N SER A 53 -24.25 2.75 21.30
CA SER A 53 -24.91 4.06 21.37
C SER A 53 -23.94 5.22 21.54
N THR A 54 -22.63 4.94 21.63
CA THR A 54 -21.60 5.95 21.87
C THR A 54 -20.46 5.88 20.85
N SER A 55 -19.68 6.95 20.76
CA SER A 55 -18.48 7.01 19.92
C SER A 55 -17.36 6.05 20.37
N GLU A 56 -17.33 5.64 21.64
CA GLU A 56 -16.33 4.68 22.16
C GLU A 56 -16.62 3.26 21.69
N ASP A 57 -17.90 2.86 21.67
CA ASP A 57 -18.31 1.57 21.10
C ASP A 57 -17.85 1.43 19.64
N SER A 58 -17.81 2.54 18.91
CA SER A 58 -17.38 2.58 17.52
C SER A 58 -15.86 2.55 17.32
N THR A 59 -15.09 3.16 18.22
CA THR A 59 -13.62 3.03 18.26
C THR A 59 -13.23 1.59 18.57
N PHE A 60 -13.91 0.95 19.53
CA PHE A 60 -13.65 -0.44 19.83
C PHE A 60 -13.87 -1.35 18.61
N ILE A 61 -15.01 -1.20 17.92
CA ILE A 61 -15.30 -2.05 16.76
C ILE A 61 -14.27 -1.85 15.64
N LYS A 62 -13.76 -0.62 15.46
CA LYS A 62 -12.65 -0.31 14.56
C LYS A 62 -11.39 -1.08 14.96
N GLU A 63 -11.00 -1.00 16.22
CA GLU A 63 -9.84 -1.67 16.76
C GLU A 63 -9.95 -3.21 16.67
N TYR A 64 -11.06 -3.80 17.13
CA TYR A 64 -11.33 -5.23 16.99
C TYR A 64 -11.21 -5.74 15.55
N MET A 65 -11.64 -4.95 14.56
CA MET A 65 -11.58 -5.35 13.16
C MET A 65 -10.16 -5.29 12.60
N ARG A 66 -9.37 -4.29 13.00
CA ARG A 66 -7.92 -4.24 12.68
C ARG A 66 -7.19 -5.45 13.26
N TRP A 67 -7.46 -5.77 14.54
CA TRP A 67 -6.97 -7.00 15.19
C TRP A 67 -7.34 -8.23 14.40
N SER A 68 -8.65 -8.43 14.16
CA SER A 68 -9.16 -9.61 13.51
C SER A 68 -8.52 -9.77 12.15
N ARG A 69 -8.36 -8.70 11.36
CA ARG A 69 -7.73 -8.75 10.03
C ARG A 69 -6.25 -9.10 10.09
N PHE A 70 -5.50 -8.48 11.00
CA PHE A 70 -4.08 -8.74 11.15
C PHE A 70 -3.82 -10.20 11.56
N TRP A 71 -4.58 -10.73 12.52
CA TRP A 71 -4.36 -12.08 13.05
C TRP A 71 -5.01 -13.19 12.24
N ASP A 72 -6.07 -12.90 11.49
CA ASP A 72 -6.82 -13.89 10.73
C ASP A 72 -5.94 -14.68 9.73
N GLY A 73 -4.88 -14.06 9.20
CA GLY A 73 -3.88 -14.72 8.35
C GLY A 73 -2.71 -15.38 9.08
N ARG A 74 -2.64 -15.29 10.40
CA ARG A 74 -1.47 -15.68 11.22
C ARG A 74 -1.83 -16.69 12.30
N LEU A 75 -2.76 -17.59 11.96
CA LEU A 75 -3.24 -18.64 12.85
C LEU A 75 -2.52 -19.97 12.58
N ASP A 76 -2.24 -20.71 13.65
CA ASP A 76 -1.90 -22.12 13.62
C ASP A 76 -3.12 -22.98 13.26
N MET A 77 -2.88 -24.25 12.91
CA MET A 77 -3.93 -25.19 12.46
C MET A 77 -5.06 -25.38 13.48
N ASP A 78 -4.75 -25.28 14.77
CA ASP A 78 -5.74 -25.41 15.86
C ASP A 78 -6.57 -24.13 16.08
N GLY A 79 -6.38 -23.11 15.23
CA GLY A 79 -7.07 -21.82 15.33
C GLY A 79 -6.49 -20.90 16.39
N THR A 80 -5.37 -21.29 17.02
CA THR A 80 -4.64 -20.39 17.90
C THR A 80 -3.88 -19.38 17.04
N THR A 81 -3.89 -18.13 17.46
CA THR A 81 -2.83 -17.19 17.08
C THR A 81 -1.53 -17.80 17.57
N GLY A 82 -0.49 -17.93 16.73
CA GLY A 82 0.74 -18.70 17.04
C GLY A 82 1.64 -18.10 18.13
N PHE A 83 1.04 -17.66 19.24
CA PHE A 83 1.65 -17.07 20.42
C PHE A 83 2.46 -18.08 21.23
N ASP A 84 2.05 -19.34 21.17
CA ASP A 84 2.42 -20.31 22.19
C ASP A 84 2.97 -21.61 21.61
N ASP A 85 3.03 -21.79 20.28
CA ASP A 85 3.51 -23.04 19.68
C ASP A 85 4.85 -22.87 18.95
N PHE A 86 5.84 -23.66 19.37
CA PHE A 86 7.22 -23.64 18.86
C PHE A 86 7.35 -23.76 17.31
N PRO A 87 6.47 -24.46 16.55
CA PRO A 87 6.67 -24.68 15.11
C PRO A 87 6.55 -23.42 14.24
N SER A 88 5.57 -22.55 14.46
CA SER A 88 5.33 -21.35 13.64
C SER A 88 6.40 -20.29 13.88
N LEU A 89 6.76 -20.04 15.14
CA LEU A 89 7.90 -19.21 15.53
C LEU A 89 9.23 -19.72 14.96
N THR A 90 9.48 -21.03 15.05
CA THR A 90 10.68 -21.63 14.47
C THR A 90 10.69 -21.52 12.95
N ALA A 91 9.54 -21.65 12.29
CA ALA A 91 9.43 -21.49 10.84
C ALA A 91 9.70 -20.05 10.40
N ILE A 92 9.16 -19.07 11.13
CA ILE A 92 9.46 -17.65 10.99
C ILE A 92 10.97 -17.44 11.15
N GLN A 93 11.55 -17.80 12.30
CA GLN A 93 12.97 -17.60 12.60
C GLN A 93 13.91 -18.27 11.59
N ASN A 94 13.59 -19.49 11.12
CA ASN A 94 14.39 -20.20 10.12
C ASN A 94 14.26 -19.60 8.71
N ALA A 95 13.10 -19.01 8.40
CA ALA A 95 12.89 -18.29 7.16
C ALA A 95 13.47 -16.86 7.23
N PHE A 96 13.93 -16.43 8.41
CA PHE A 96 14.44 -15.09 8.67
C PHE A 96 15.96 -15.00 8.82
N PRO A 97 16.56 -13.95 8.24
CA PRO A 97 16.04 -13.27 7.05
C PRO A 97 15.93 -14.29 5.93
N CYS A 98 15.09 -14.06 4.90
CA CYS A 98 15.28 -14.84 3.68
C CYS A 98 16.69 -14.47 3.19
N THR A 99 17.67 -15.30 3.55
CA THR A 99 19.10 -15.00 3.49
C THR A 99 19.65 -15.91 2.44
N GLY A 100 19.45 -15.49 1.21
CA GLY A 100 20.01 -16.12 0.02
C GLY A 100 20.26 -15.01 -0.99
N GLN A 101 21.53 -14.70 -1.22
CA GLN A 101 21.94 -13.80 -2.29
C GLN A 101 21.78 -14.52 -3.63
N ASN A 102 20.89 -14.04 -4.49
CA ASN A 102 20.92 -14.34 -5.92
C ASN A 102 20.47 -13.16 -6.82
N SER A 103 20.11 -11.98 -6.29
CA SER A 103 19.76 -10.83 -7.15
C SER A 103 20.68 -9.64 -6.92
N ASN A 104 21.32 -9.12 -7.98
CA ASN A 104 22.07 -7.85 -7.96
C ASN A 104 21.14 -6.62 -7.86
N GLN A 105 19.87 -6.80 -7.49
CA GLN A 105 18.83 -5.80 -7.51
C GLN A 105 18.44 -5.42 -6.08
N LEU A 106 18.46 -4.12 -5.81
CA LEU A 106 18.20 -3.58 -4.50
C LEU A 106 16.81 -2.97 -4.47
N TRP A 107 16.01 -3.37 -3.48
CA TRP A 107 14.77 -2.68 -3.17
C TRP A 107 15.06 -1.26 -2.70
N GLU A 108 14.24 -0.33 -3.16
CA GLU A 108 14.31 1.09 -2.81
C GLU A 108 13.00 1.55 -2.20
N ALA A 109 13.09 2.42 -1.19
CA ALA A 109 11.91 3.07 -0.65
C ALA A 109 11.32 4.07 -1.66
N GLU A 110 10.01 3.96 -1.90
CA GLU A 110 9.20 4.83 -2.77
C GLU A 110 8.32 5.80 -1.94
N GLY A 111 8.05 5.45 -0.68
CA GLY A 111 7.42 6.34 0.29
C GLY A 111 5.98 6.01 0.62
N PRO A 112 5.23 6.97 1.16
CA PRO A 112 5.60 8.38 1.44
C PRO A 112 6.87 8.55 2.28
N LEU A 113 7.84 9.34 1.78
CA LEU A 113 9.12 9.65 2.46
C LEU A 113 9.14 11.06 3.06
N THR A 114 8.20 11.89 2.64
CA THR A 114 8.03 13.27 3.08
C THR A 114 6.54 13.52 3.28
N ARG A 115 6.21 14.53 4.07
CA ARG A 115 4.83 14.91 4.32
C ARG A 115 4.09 15.12 2.97
N PRO A 116 2.92 14.47 2.76
CA PRO A 116 2.13 14.67 1.56
C PRO A 116 1.64 16.11 1.41
N ASN A 117 1.58 16.58 0.17
CA ASN A 117 0.98 17.85 -0.21
C ASN A 117 -0.56 17.73 -0.27
N TYR A 118 -1.27 18.82 0.04
CA TYR A 118 -2.73 18.85 -0.03
C TYR A 118 -3.18 19.56 -1.29
N VAL A 119 -3.99 18.87 -2.09
CA VAL A 119 -4.54 19.40 -3.35
C VAL A 119 -5.68 20.41 -3.12
N SER A 120 -6.28 20.46 -1.92
CA SER A 120 -7.25 21.50 -1.55
C SER A 120 -7.20 21.89 -0.07
N SER A 121 -7.61 23.12 0.26
CA SER A 121 -7.47 23.79 1.57
C SER A 121 -8.42 23.28 2.68
N GLY A 122 -8.88 22.03 2.62
CA GLY A 122 -9.92 21.49 3.52
C GLY A 122 -9.56 20.20 4.27
N ALA A 123 -8.36 19.65 4.11
CA ALA A 123 -7.96 18.41 4.76
C ALA A 123 -7.34 18.67 6.14
N ALA A 124 -7.97 18.11 7.18
CA ALA A 124 -7.58 18.29 8.58
C ALA A 124 -6.43 17.38 9.06
N PHE A 125 -6.07 16.33 8.31
CA PHE A 125 -5.15 15.28 8.79
C PHE A 125 -3.79 15.36 8.12
N ARG A 126 -2.78 15.87 8.88
CA ARG A 126 -1.37 16.05 8.49
C ARG A 126 -0.50 14.87 8.93
N GLY A 127 0.07 14.11 8.00
CA GLY A 127 1.02 13.08 8.39
C GLY A 127 1.41 12.06 7.34
N ILE A 128 2.27 11.14 7.76
CA ILE A 128 2.76 9.97 7.02
C ILE A 128 2.42 8.67 7.77
N GLY A 129 2.58 8.68 9.09
CA GLY A 129 2.30 7.54 9.96
C GLY A 129 2.73 7.82 11.40
N ARG A 130 2.23 6.98 12.30
CA ARG A 130 2.35 7.10 13.76
C ARG A 130 3.78 7.01 14.27
N ILE A 131 4.12 7.91 15.20
CA ILE A 131 5.37 7.89 15.99
C ILE A 131 5.02 7.86 17.46
N ASP A 132 5.72 7.02 18.22
CA ASP A 132 5.46 6.80 19.64
C ASP A 132 6.56 7.38 20.53
N PRO A 133 7.81 6.88 20.54
CA PRO A 133 8.87 7.53 21.33
C PRO A 133 9.68 8.53 20.51
N ILE A 134 10.14 9.57 21.21
CA ILE A 134 11.21 10.49 20.78
C ILE A 134 12.32 10.45 21.82
N ALA A 135 13.56 10.33 21.38
CA ALA A 135 14.75 10.61 22.17
C ALA A 135 15.54 11.75 21.52
N TYR A 136 16.07 12.65 22.33
CA TYR A 136 16.79 13.84 21.87
C TYR A 136 18.00 14.10 22.75
N ASP A 137 19.18 14.19 22.14
CA ASP A 137 20.38 14.72 22.80
C ASP A 137 20.56 16.20 22.41
N PRO A 138 20.37 17.15 23.35
CA PRO A 138 20.52 18.58 23.06
C PRO A 138 21.96 19.00 22.77
N THR A 139 22.97 18.19 23.11
CA THR A 139 24.38 18.55 22.93
C THR A 139 24.82 18.34 21.48
N SER A 140 24.49 17.18 20.91
CA SER A 140 24.79 16.84 19.51
C SER A 140 23.69 17.27 18.54
N GLY A 141 22.46 17.47 19.01
CA GLY A 141 21.29 17.69 18.16
C GLY A 141 20.75 16.42 17.52
N VAL A 142 21.17 15.24 18.00
CA VAL A 142 20.66 13.93 17.57
C VAL A 142 19.22 13.75 18.03
N ILE A 143 18.36 13.34 17.11
CA ILE A 143 16.97 12.95 17.39
C ILE A 143 16.79 11.51 16.90
N ILE A 144 16.17 10.66 17.71
CA ILE A 144 15.76 9.32 17.31
C ILE A 144 14.26 9.17 17.57
N VAL A 145 13.55 8.62 16.61
CA VAL A 145 12.10 8.38 16.69
C VAL A 145 11.78 6.94 16.34
N GLY A 146 10.73 6.41 16.98
CA GLY A 146 10.27 5.04 16.77
C GLY A 146 8.80 4.98 16.35
N SER A 147 8.41 3.96 15.59
CA SER A 147 7.01 3.67 15.28
C SER A 147 6.56 2.31 15.82
N PRO A 148 5.24 2.13 16.07
CA PRO A 148 4.67 0.81 16.34
C PRO A 148 4.88 -0.18 15.20
N GLY A 149 4.93 0.28 13.94
CA GLY A 149 5.21 -0.56 12.76
C GLY A 149 6.68 -0.95 12.61
N GLY A 150 7.54 -0.56 13.55
CA GLY A 150 8.94 -0.92 13.65
C GLY A 150 9.91 -0.06 12.85
N ALA A 151 9.50 1.13 12.42
CA ALA A 151 10.43 2.14 11.93
C ALA A 151 11.26 2.71 13.08
N LEU A 152 12.56 2.84 12.86
CA LEU A 152 13.48 3.51 13.77
C LEU A 152 14.31 4.49 12.96
N LEU A 153 14.10 5.78 13.15
CA LEU A 153 14.71 6.84 12.33
C LEU A 153 15.61 7.72 13.19
N LYS A 154 16.77 8.10 12.65
CA LYS A 154 17.73 9.01 13.28
C LYS A 154 17.95 10.24 12.41
N SER A 155 17.96 11.39 13.07
CA SER A 155 18.43 12.67 12.55
C SER A 155 19.66 13.10 13.34
N ILE A 156 20.65 13.66 12.64
CA ILE A 156 21.88 14.23 13.23
C ILE A 156 21.96 15.76 13.05
N ASP A 157 20.87 16.37 12.55
CA ASP A 157 20.83 17.77 12.12
C ASP A 157 19.56 18.49 12.61
N ASN A 158 19.12 18.14 13.83
CA ASN A 158 17.95 18.70 14.51
C ASN A 158 16.64 18.54 13.72
N GLY A 159 16.47 17.40 13.05
CA GLY A 159 15.27 17.00 12.32
C GLY A 159 15.19 17.56 10.90
N SER A 160 16.32 17.98 10.32
CA SER A 160 16.36 18.51 8.95
C SER A 160 16.49 17.40 7.91
N SER A 161 17.08 16.26 8.28
CA SER A 161 17.09 15.02 7.51
C SER A 161 17.05 13.77 8.40
N TRP A 162 16.59 12.66 7.82
CA TRP A 162 16.45 11.37 8.52
C TRP A 162 17.13 10.21 7.79
N SER A 163 17.48 9.18 8.56
CA SER A 163 18.00 7.89 8.08
C SER A 163 17.42 6.75 8.91
N SER A 164 17.22 5.59 8.30
CA SER A 164 16.71 4.39 8.99
C SER A 164 17.83 3.67 9.73
N LEU A 165 17.58 3.28 10.99
CA LEU A 165 18.49 2.48 11.83
C LEU A 165 18.11 0.99 11.90
N ASP A 166 16.92 0.63 11.41
CA ASP A 166 16.35 -0.72 11.57
C ASP A 166 16.85 -1.77 10.58
N VAL A 167 17.56 -1.37 9.52
CA VAL A 167 17.97 -2.27 8.42
C VAL A 167 18.86 -3.43 8.90
N ASN A 168 19.69 -3.17 9.92
CA ASN A 168 20.67 -4.14 10.44
C ASN A 168 20.24 -4.79 11.76
N ILE A 169 19.04 -4.52 12.27
CA ILE A 169 18.62 -5.12 13.53
C ILE A 169 18.15 -6.55 13.29
N ASP A 170 18.80 -7.51 13.94
CA ASP A 170 18.31 -8.88 13.95
C ASP A 170 17.25 -9.10 15.03
N TYR A 171 16.02 -8.76 14.67
CA TYR A 171 14.86 -8.87 15.54
C TYR A 171 14.42 -10.32 15.82
N GLY A 172 14.73 -11.28 14.95
CA GLY A 172 14.12 -12.62 14.96
C GLY A 172 12.62 -12.66 14.58
N TYR A 173 12.01 -11.51 14.26
CA TYR A 173 10.59 -11.35 13.87
C TYR A 173 10.46 -10.34 12.71
N PRO A 174 9.32 -10.36 11.96
CA PRO A 174 9.10 -9.44 10.83
C PRO A 174 9.09 -7.95 11.13
N ALA A 175 8.50 -7.53 12.25
CA ALA A 175 8.43 -6.13 12.66
C ALA A 175 8.36 -6.05 14.19
N LEU A 176 9.13 -5.15 14.80
CA LEU A 176 9.07 -4.88 16.23
C LEU A 176 8.66 -3.44 16.46
N GLY A 177 7.55 -3.22 17.17
CA GLY A 177 7.22 -1.86 17.62
C GLY A 177 8.32 -1.31 18.52
N ILE A 178 8.58 -0.02 18.40
CA ILE A 178 9.53 0.70 19.26
C ILE A 178 8.74 1.44 20.33
N ARG A 179 8.97 1.10 21.60
CA ARG A 179 8.21 1.67 22.74
C ARG A 179 8.91 2.82 23.44
N LYS A 180 10.20 2.65 23.73
CA LYS A 180 11.03 3.63 24.43
C LYS A 180 12.43 3.62 23.82
N ILE A 181 13.04 4.79 23.74
CA ILE A 181 14.40 4.99 23.24
C ILE A 181 15.17 5.77 24.31
N LEU A 182 16.37 5.32 24.64
CA LEU A 182 17.30 6.05 25.49
C LEU A 182 18.59 6.31 24.72
N ILE A 183 19.10 7.55 24.80
CA ILE A 183 20.41 7.96 24.29
C ILE A 183 21.29 8.21 25.51
N ASP A 184 22.45 7.57 25.59
CA ASP A 184 23.37 7.77 26.71
C ASP A 184 23.79 9.26 26.77
N PRO A 185 23.62 9.94 27.92
CA PRO A 185 23.89 11.37 28.04
C PRO A 185 25.38 11.72 27.95
N THR A 186 26.27 10.73 28.00
CA THR A 186 27.73 10.91 27.92
C THR A 186 28.30 10.53 26.55
N ASP A 187 27.58 9.71 25.78
CA ASP A 187 27.97 9.27 24.43
C ASP A 187 26.74 8.97 23.56
N PRO A 188 26.36 9.86 22.62
CA PRO A 188 25.15 9.68 21.81
C PRO A 188 25.22 8.53 20.79
N ASP A 189 26.37 7.83 20.66
CA ASP A 189 26.46 6.60 19.88
C ASP A 189 25.98 5.35 20.66
N ILE A 190 25.85 5.46 21.99
CA ILE A 190 25.26 4.42 22.82
C ILE A 190 23.75 4.65 22.92
N ILE A 191 22.97 3.72 22.36
CA ILE A 191 21.51 3.82 22.24
C ILE A 191 20.88 2.54 22.76
N TYR A 192 19.79 2.66 23.50
CA TYR A 192 18.95 1.54 23.93
C TYR A 192 17.55 1.68 23.37
N ILE A 193 16.97 0.57 22.92
CA ILE A 193 15.57 0.52 22.46
C ILE A 193 14.80 -0.59 23.16
N ALA A 194 13.65 -0.23 23.71
CA ALA A 194 12.62 -1.16 24.17
C ALA A 194 11.72 -1.53 22.99
N THR A 195 11.49 -2.83 22.80
CA THR A 195 10.66 -3.34 21.72
C THR A 195 9.31 -3.89 22.20
N GLY A 196 8.38 -4.00 21.27
CA GLY A 196 6.98 -4.30 21.52
C GLY A 196 6.15 -3.01 21.65
N HIS A 197 4.84 -3.16 21.70
CA HIS A 197 3.91 -2.08 22.01
C HIS A 197 2.71 -2.66 22.77
N ASP A 198 1.88 -1.80 23.38
CA ASP A 198 0.75 -2.10 24.26
C ASP A 198 0.13 -3.49 24.04
N ALA A 199 0.47 -4.42 24.94
CA ALA A 199 -0.22 -5.67 25.08
C ALA A 199 -1.09 -5.61 26.32
N VAL A 200 -2.40 -5.75 26.16
CA VAL A 200 -3.30 -5.71 27.30
C VAL A 200 -4.18 -6.92 27.26
N TYR A 201 -4.17 -7.61 28.39
CA TYR A 201 -5.15 -8.60 28.78
C TYR A 201 -6.56 -8.05 28.60
N LEU A 202 -7.17 -8.33 27.44
CA LEU A 202 -8.60 -8.53 27.16
C LEU A 202 -9.65 -7.55 27.75
N ASN A 203 -9.23 -6.41 28.31
CA ASN A 203 -10.06 -5.26 28.62
C ASN A 203 -9.87 -4.26 27.49
N PHE A 204 -10.64 -4.54 26.46
CA PHE A 204 -10.66 -4.00 25.11
C PHE A 204 -10.88 -2.48 24.96
N LEU A 205 -10.79 -1.68 26.03
CA LEU A 205 -11.34 -0.33 26.07
C LEU A 205 -10.43 0.79 25.54
N ASP A 206 -9.12 0.57 25.31
CA ASP A 206 -8.25 1.72 24.99
C ASP A 206 -6.99 1.44 24.16
N THR A 207 -6.83 0.26 23.55
CA THR A 207 -5.61 -0.02 22.75
C THR A 207 -5.93 -0.36 21.32
N ASP A 208 -5.16 0.24 20.41
CA ASP A 208 -5.15 -0.07 18.99
C ASP A 208 -4.45 -1.43 18.78
N PRO A 209 -5.17 -2.50 18.49
CA PRO A 209 -4.60 -3.83 18.43
C PRO A 209 -3.87 -4.10 17.11
N ALA A 210 -3.86 -3.14 16.18
CA ALA A 210 -2.94 -3.12 15.05
C ALA A 210 -1.49 -2.76 15.49
N THR A 211 -1.32 -2.32 16.74
CA THR A 211 -0.01 -2.14 17.38
C THR A 211 0.43 -3.32 18.25
N TRP A 212 -0.28 -4.47 18.20
CA TRP A 212 0.15 -5.74 18.80
C TRP A 212 1.34 -6.34 18.03
N THR A 213 2.45 -5.61 18.06
CA THR A 213 3.70 -5.97 17.42
C THR A 213 4.53 -6.84 18.34
N TRP A 214 5.38 -7.64 17.74
CA TRP A 214 6.26 -8.52 18.49
C TRP A 214 7.20 -7.71 19.38
N SER A 215 7.42 -8.23 20.60
CA SER A 215 8.50 -7.78 21.48
C SER A 215 9.66 -8.78 21.40
N SER A 216 10.88 -8.25 21.40
CA SER A 216 12.13 -9.03 21.59
C SER A 216 12.95 -8.53 22.77
N GLY A 217 12.35 -7.72 23.64
CA GLY A 217 13.01 -7.11 24.79
C GLY A 217 13.84 -5.88 24.42
N LEU A 218 15.02 -5.78 25.02
CA LEU A 218 15.92 -4.62 24.99
C LEU A 218 17.07 -4.86 24.01
N PHE A 219 17.33 -3.88 23.15
CA PHE A 219 18.52 -3.86 22.30
C PHE A 219 19.40 -2.67 22.66
N LYS A 220 20.70 -2.86 22.46
CA LYS A 220 21.74 -1.88 22.65
C LYS A 220 22.56 -1.71 21.37
N SER A 221 22.83 -0.47 21.00
CA SER A 221 23.84 -0.07 20.03
C SER A 221 24.97 0.62 20.76
N ILE A 222 26.19 0.48 20.24
CA ILE A 222 27.39 1.22 20.68
C ILE A 222 28.06 2.01 19.55
N ASP A 223 27.43 2.05 18.37
CA ASP A 223 27.98 2.64 17.14
C ASP A 223 26.98 3.58 16.44
N GLY A 224 26.10 4.20 17.23
CA GLY A 224 25.12 5.16 16.74
C GLY A 224 23.96 4.55 15.97
N GLY A 225 23.74 3.24 16.08
CA GLY A 225 22.63 2.48 15.52
C GLY A 225 22.97 1.72 14.25
N LEU A 226 24.26 1.56 13.93
CA LEU A 226 24.71 0.78 12.76
C LEU A 226 24.60 -0.72 13.02
N SER A 227 24.82 -1.15 14.27
CA SER A 227 24.64 -2.52 14.74
C SER A 227 23.98 -2.58 16.12
N TRP A 228 23.34 -3.71 16.43
CA TRP A 228 22.50 -3.84 17.61
C TRP A 228 22.65 -5.23 18.24
N ASP A 229 22.89 -5.24 19.55
CA ASP A 229 22.91 -6.43 20.39
C ASP A 229 21.63 -6.53 21.20
N ASN A 230 20.97 -7.69 21.17
CA ASN A 230 19.84 -7.96 22.06
C ASN A 230 20.37 -8.39 23.44
N ILE A 231 20.13 -7.57 24.46
CA ILE A 231 20.67 -7.73 25.81
C ILE A 231 19.67 -8.35 26.80
N THR A 232 18.44 -8.66 26.38
CA THR A 232 17.51 -9.47 27.20
C THR A 232 17.89 -10.96 27.10
N PRO A 233 18.09 -11.74 28.18
CA PRO A 233 18.46 -13.16 28.13
C PRO A 233 17.44 -14.02 27.38
N ILE A 234 17.94 -14.98 26.59
CA ILE A 234 17.10 -15.92 25.82
C ILE A 234 16.09 -16.69 26.68
N SER A 235 16.42 -16.98 27.96
CA SER A 235 15.49 -17.64 28.90
C SER A 235 14.29 -16.77 29.26
N GLU A 236 14.42 -15.45 29.17
CA GLU A 236 13.32 -14.49 29.37
C GLU A 236 12.59 -14.20 28.05
N ARG A 237 13.23 -14.49 26.91
CA ARG A 237 12.60 -14.52 25.57
C ARG A 237 11.76 -15.79 25.32
N LYS A 238 12.05 -16.91 26.00
CA LYS A 238 11.43 -18.23 25.74
C LYS A 238 10.35 -18.59 26.76
N GLY A 239 9.09 -18.53 26.34
CA GLY A 239 7.92 -19.00 27.08
C GLY A 239 6.65 -18.76 26.27
N LEU A 240 5.77 -19.77 26.25
CA LEU A 240 4.56 -19.91 25.44
C LEU A 240 3.43 -18.97 25.91
N SER A 241 3.75 -17.67 26.04
CA SER A 241 2.84 -16.56 26.42
C SER A 241 3.47 -15.17 26.20
N ASN A 242 4.70 -15.09 25.66
CA ASN A 242 5.62 -13.96 25.90
C ASN A 242 5.88 -13.04 24.71
N MET A 243 5.25 -13.26 23.54
CA MET A 243 5.43 -12.42 22.34
C MET A 243 4.92 -10.97 22.51
N PHE A 244 4.30 -10.70 23.66
CA PHE A 244 3.61 -9.50 24.08
C PHE A 244 4.02 -9.05 25.47
N ARG A 245 5.28 -9.27 25.86
CA ARG A 245 5.86 -8.63 27.05
C ARG A 245 6.58 -7.37 26.58
N PRO A 246 5.86 -6.27 26.23
CA PRO A 246 6.54 -5.04 25.91
C PRO A 246 7.31 -4.60 27.14
N ILE A 247 8.47 -4.02 26.91
CA ILE A 247 9.09 -3.18 27.91
C ILE A 247 8.33 -1.85 27.86
N TYR A 248 7.52 -1.56 28.88
CA TYR A 248 6.59 -0.43 28.84
C TYR A 248 7.32 0.90 28.98
N ASP A 249 8.34 0.94 29.84
CA ASP A 249 9.14 2.11 30.11
C ASP A 249 10.55 1.74 30.60
N MET A 250 11.50 2.67 30.41
CA MET A 250 12.90 2.51 30.80
C MET A 250 13.52 3.85 31.15
N GLU A 251 14.36 3.88 32.19
CA GLU A 251 15.07 5.08 32.61
C GLU A 251 16.52 4.82 33.04
N PHE A 252 17.40 5.75 32.68
CA PHE A 252 18.76 5.79 33.22
C PHE A 252 18.75 6.24 34.67
N LEU A 253 19.72 5.77 35.45
CA LEU A 253 20.14 6.50 36.64
C LEU A 253 20.88 7.78 36.18
N PRO A 254 20.41 9.02 36.47
CA PRO A 254 20.94 10.23 35.83
C PRO A 254 22.43 10.54 36.05
N SER A 255 23.10 9.87 36.99
CA SER A 255 24.53 10.02 37.28
C SER A 255 25.39 8.80 36.89
N ASP A 256 24.75 7.73 36.42
CA ASP A 256 25.42 6.48 36.02
C ASP A 256 24.61 5.81 34.90
N PRO A 257 24.95 6.08 33.63
CA PRO A 257 24.23 5.50 32.50
C PRO A 257 24.48 3.99 32.33
N ASN A 258 25.36 3.38 33.12
CA ASN A 258 25.45 1.91 33.19
C ASN A 258 24.30 1.29 33.99
N THR A 259 23.63 2.10 34.82
CA THR A 259 22.47 1.67 35.59
C THR A 259 21.19 2.05 34.86
N ILE A 260 20.40 1.05 34.47
CA ILE A 260 19.15 1.23 33.73
C ILE A 260 18.06 0.41 34.42
N PHE A 261 16.91 1.03 34.61
CA PHE A 261 15.69 0.40 35.13
C PHE A 261 14.68 0.23 34.01
N TRP A 262 13.93 -0.87 34.00
CA TRP A 262 12.83 -1.05 33.05
C TRP A 262 11.69 -1.90 33.57
N THR A 263 10.49 -1.59 33.12
CA THR A 263 9.26 -2.33 33.44
C THR A 263 9.00 -3.41 32.41
N MET A 264 8.75 -4.65 32.88
CA MET A 264 8.32 -5.75 32.03
C MET A 264 7.49 -6.71 32.90
N ASP A 265 6.27 -7.00 32.45
CA ASP A 265 5.28 -7.76 33.22
C ASP A 265 4.98 -7.13 34.59
N ASP A 266 4.81 -7.97 35.60
CA ASP A 266 4.68 -7.65 37.01
C ASP A 266 6.04 -7.30 37.68
N LYS A 267 7.08 -6.94 36.89
CA LYS A 267 8.45 -6.75 37.39
C LYS A 267 9.10 -5.48 36.89
N LEU A 268 9.89 -4.89 37.78
CA LEU A 268 10.85 -3.84 37.50
C LEU A 268 12.23 -4.48 37.58
N PHE A 269 12.99 -4.38 36.50
CA PHE A 269 14.34 -4.90 36.38
C PHE A 269 15.37 -3.79 36.53
N VAL A 270 16.60 -4.19 36.84
CA VAL A 270 17.76 -3.30 36.87
C VAL A 270 19.00 -4.00 36.31
N THR A 271 19.78 -3.26 35.52
CA THR A 271 21.18 -3.54 35.20
C THR A 271 22.06 -2.54 35.94
N TYR A 272 23.26 -2.94 36.33
CA TYR A 272 24.30 -2.04 36.85
C TYR A 272 25.54 -1.99 35.94
N ASP A 273 25.54 -2.73 34.84
CA ASP A 273 26.69 -2.95 33.96
C ASP A 273 26.34 -2.72 32.48
N ALA A 274 25.47 -1.74 32.23
CA ALA A 274 25.07 -1.30 30.90
C ALA A 274 24.43 -2.42 30.04
N GLY A 275 23.71 -3.35 30.69
CA GLY A 275 22.95 -4.40 30.06
C GLY A 275 23.69 -5.72 29.86
N MET A 276 24.88 -5.91 30.44
CA MET A 276 25.57 -7.20 30.36
C MET A 276 24.89 -8.25 31.25
N THR A 277 24.40 -7.83 32.43
CA THR A 277 23.63 -8.66 33.35
C THR A 277 22.49 -7.86 33.96
N HIS A 278 21.48 -8.57 34.46
CA HIS A 278 20.35 -7.92 35.13
C HIS A 278 19.72 -8.75 36.22
N SER A 279 18.89 -8.09 37.02
CA SER A 279 18.13 -8.71 38.10
C SER A 279 16.76 -8.05 38.28
N VAL A 280 15.83 -8.76 38.90
CA VAL A 280 14.55 -8.19 39.31
C VAL A 280 14.78 -7.27 40.51
N PHE A 281 14.48 -5.99 40.35
CA PHE A 281 14.58 -4.97 41.39
C PHE A 281 13.32 -4.93 42.27
N LYS A 282 12.14 -5.10 41.67
CA LYS A 282 10.85 -5.19 42.37
C LYS A 282 9.87 -6.06 41.58
N SER A 283 9.04 -6.83 42.30
CA SER A 283 7.83 -7.45 41.73
C SER A 283 6.59 -6.75 42.28
N SER A 284 5.53 -6.68 41.50
CA SER A 284 4.20 -6.20 41.91
C SER A 284 3.71 -6.97 43.14
N ASN A 285 3.05 -6.28 44.08
CA ASN A 285 2.48 -6.98 45.25
C ASN A 285 1.10 -7.56 44.95
N SER A 286 0.38 -6.97 43.98
CA SER A 286 -0.95 -7.40 43.51
C SER A 286 -0.89 -8.35 42.32
N GLY A 287 0.26 -8.47 41.66
CA GLY A 287 0.43 -9.22 40.40
C GLY A 287 0.06 -8.41 39.15
N GLU A 288 -0.32 -7.14 39.32
CA GLU A 288 -0.56 -6.21 38.22
C GLU A 288 0.75 -5.89 37.48
N LEU A 289 0.66 -5.65 36.17
CA LEU A 289 1.81 -5.28 35.35
C LEU A 289 2.35 -3.91 35.78
N PHE A 290 3.66 -3.68 35.74
CA PHE A 290 4.21 -2.33 35.84
C PHE A 290 4.16 -1.62 34.49
N ASP A 291 3.83 -0.33 34.50
CA ASP A 291 3.72 0.52 33.31
C ASP A 291 4.92 1.48 33.25
N GLU A 292 5.03 2.39 34.21
CA GLU A 292 5.98 3.51 34.15
C GLU A 292 7.05 3.40 35.25
N VAL A 293 8.26 3.87 34.95
CA VAL A 293 9.36 3.99 35.92
C VAL A 293 10.02 5.35 35.79
N GLU A 294 10.23 6.02 36.91
CA GLU A 294 10.88 7.34 36.96
C GLU A 294 12.02 7.33 37.97
N VAL A 295 13.17 7.90 37.60
CA VAL A 295 14.39 7.89 38.43
C VAL A 295 14.96 9.29 38.59
N VAL A 296 15.16 9.71 39.83
CA VAL A 296 15.71 11.04 40.14
C VAL A 296 16.77 10.97 41.25
N MET A 297 17.79 11.82 41.12
CA MET A 297 18.82 12.01 42.15
C MET A 297 18.38 13.03 43.19
N ASN A 298 18.51 12.70 44.47
CA ASN A 298 18.35 13.62 45.60
C ASN A 298 19.65 13.68 46.40
N GLY A 299 20.55 14.59 46.01
CA GLY A 299 21.90 14.62 46.56
C GLY A 299 22.68 13.38 46.12
N THR A 300 23.17 12.58 47.08
CA THR A 300 23.85 11.30 46.80
C THR A 300 22.90 10.12 46.70
N ASP A 301 21.63 10.30 47.07
CA ASP A 301 20.63 9.26 46.99
C ASP A 301 19.93 9.27 45.64
N PHE A 302 19.44 8.11 45.21
CA PHE A 302 18.51 8.00 44.11
C PHE A 302 17.15 7.50 44.60
N ILE A 303 16.11 7.96 43.92
CA ILE A 303 14.72 7.64 44.17
C ILE A 303 14.16 7.02 42.91
N VAL A 304 13.48 5.89 43.05
CA VAL A 304 12.80 5.20 41.94
C VAL A 304 11.31 5.20 42.24
N TYR A 305 10.50 5.69 41.31
CA TYR A 305 9.05 5.53 41.32
C TYR A 305 8.67 4.49 40.28
N VAL A 306 7.70 3.64 40.60
CA VAL A 306 7.12 2.69 39.64
C VAL A 306 5.61 2.61 39.84
N THR A 307 4.86 2.57 38.75
CA THR A 307 3.40 2.47 38.74
C THR A 307 2.94 1.13 38.20
N SER A 308 1.86 0.59 38.77
CA SER A 308 1.14 -0.53 38.16
C SER A 308 0.16 -0.01 37.10
N ARG A 309 0.10 -0.73 35.99
CA ARG A 309 -0.92 -0.65 34.97
C ARG A 309 -2.22 -1.27 35.51
N ILE A 310 -3.31 -0.51 35.53
CA ILE A 310 -4.59 -0.97 36.05
C ILE A 310 -5.75 -0.42 35.23
N ASP A 311 -6.72 -1.30 34.99
CA ASP A 311 -7.98 -0.96 34.32
C ASP A 311 -9.13 -0.69 35.33
N ASP A 312 -9.03 -1.14 36.60
CA ASP A 312 -10.00 -0.90 37.69
C ASP A 312 -9.37 -0.92 39.12
N LEU A 313 -9.86 -0.09 40.06
CA LEU A 313 -9.44 -0.10 41.49
C LEU A 313 -9.96 -1.37 42.20
N PRO A 314 -9.15 -2.12 42.99
CA PRO A 314 -8.41 -1.62 44.16
C PRO A 314 -6.89 -1.88 44.16
N ASN A 315 -6.33 -2.44 43.09
CA ASN A 315 -4.96 -2.99 43.08
C ASN A 315 -3.86 -1.97 42.78
N LEU A 316 -4.17 -0.67 42.69
CA LEU A 316 -3.24 0.38 42.26
C LEU A 316 -2.02 0.42 43.15
N GLU A 317 -0.86 0.28 42.51
CA GLU A 317 0.45 0.39 43.11
C GLU A 317 1.16 1.60 42.53
N ILE A 318 1.56 2.50 43.42
CA ILE A 318 2.52 3.56 43.14
C ILE A 318 3.57 3.39 44.23
N GLN A 319 4.72 2.84 43.86
CA GLN A 319 5.77 2.45 44.79
C GLN A 319 6.95 3.39 44.64
N ARG A 320 7.50 3.82 45.77
CA ARG A 320 8.71 4.65 45.83
C ARG A 320 9.82 3.92 46.56
N TYR A 321 10.99 3.81 45.95
CA TYR A 321 12.23 3.35 46.58
C TYR A 321 13.15 4.53 46.90
N THR A 322 13.92 4.44 47.99
CA THR A 322 14.98 5.41 48.29
C THR A 322 16.26 4.68 48.67
N SER A 323 17.37 5.02 48.02
CA SER A 323 18.64 4.29 48.17
C SER A 323 19.21 4.31 49.60
N SER A 324 19.10 5.43 50.32
CA SER A 324 19.68 5.59 51.66
C SER A 324 19.09 4.68 52.73
N ASN A 325 17.83 4.25 52.58
CA ASN A 325 17.18 3.34 53.52
C ASN A 325 16.82 1.98 52.92
N SER A 326 16.99 1.82 51.60
CA SER A 326 16.67 0.62 50.85
C SER A 326 15.24 0.11 51.09
N GLN A 327 14.28 1.01 51.33
CA GLN A 327 12.89 0.68 51.59
C GLN A 327 11.97 1.10 50.43
N TRP A 328 10.98 0.26 50.16
CA TRP A 328 9.83 0.59 49.31
C TRP A 328 8.69 1.18 50.16
N THR A 329 8.10 2.26 49.68
CA THR A 329 6.93 2.91 50.29
C THR A 329 5.81 2.96 49.27
N ASN A 330 4.61 2.51 49.65
CA ASN A 330 3.41 2.72 48.85
C ASN A 330 2.92 4.17 49.05
N VAL A 331 2.83 4.94 47.96
CA VAL A 331 2.42 6.35 47.96
C VAL A 331 1.02 6.58 47.38
N VAL A 332 0.25 5.51 47.14
CA VAL A 332 -1.12 5.55 46.60
C VAL A 332 -2.11 6.17 47.57
N ALA A 333 -1.94 5.95 48.88
CA ALA A 333 -2.91 6.36 49.90
C ALA A 333 -3.13 7.88 49.97
N GLY A 334 -2.17 8.67 49.47
CA GLY A 334 -2.29 10.14 49.41
C GLY A 334 -2.97 10.66 48.15
N VAL A 335 -3.22 9.83 47.13
CA VAL A 335 -3.75 10.29 45.84
C VAL A 335 -5.27 10.51 45.96
N PRO A 336 -5.78 11.69 45.57
CA PRO A 336 -7.21 12.02 45.64
C PRO A 336 -8.01 11.35 44.51
N ILE A 337 -8.11 10.02 44.56
CA ILE A 337 -8.92 9.20 43.65
C ILE A 337 -10.34 9.09 44.23
N LEU A 338 -11.36 9.50 43.48
CA LEU A 338 -12.75 9.33 43.91
C LEU A 338 -13.23 7.91 43.57
N LEU A 339 -14.09 7.32 44.41
CA LEU A 339 -14.71 6.00 44.14
C LEU A 339 -15.53 5.93 42.84
N ALA A 340 -15.86 7.09 42.25
CA ALA A 340 -16.55 7.22 40.97
C ALA A 340 -15.60 7.42 39.78
N ASP A 341 -14.29 7.57 40.01
CA ASP A 341 -13.29 7.67 38.96
C ASP A 341 -12.95 6.26 38.47
N THR A 342 -13.07 6.02 37.17
CA THR A 342 -12.44 4.90 36.49
C THR A 342 -10.97 5.28 36.26
N VAL A 343 -10.06 4.70 37.04
CA VAL A 343 -8.63 4.88 36.85
C VAL A 343 -8.15 3.84 35.85
N ASP A 344 -7.79 4.32 34.66
CA ASP A 344 -7.22 3.52 33.57
C ASP A 344 -5.82 4.07 33.29
N ARG A 345 -4.79 3.29 33.66
CA ARG A 345 -3.35 3.61 33.68
C ARG A 345 -2.97 4.88 34.48
N VAL A 346 -1.68 4.99 34.82
CA VAL A 346 -1.12 6.14 35.55
C VAL A 346 0.26 6.46 35.00
N LYS A 347 0.44 7.68 34.50
CA LYS A 347 1.75 8.20 34.10
C LYS A 347 2.31 9.11 35.18
N ILE A 348 3.60 9.01 35.45
CA ILE A 348 4.30 9.77 36.48
C ILE A 348 5.53 10.43 35.88
N GLN A 349 5.92 11.59 36.40
CA GLN A 349 7.12 12.32 35.99
C GLN A 349 7.79 12.95 37.20
N THR A 350 9.11 13.05 37.13
CA THR A 350 9.95 13.68 38.16
C THR A 350 10.66 14.92 37.61
N SER A 351 11.35 15.68 38.48
CA SER A 351 12.20 16.79 38.01
C SER A 351 13.50 16.86 38.80
N SER A 352 14.61 16.87 38.09
CA SER A 352 15.95 17.02 38.69
C SER A 352 16.14 18.38 39.37
N SER A 353 15.36 19.39 38.98
CA SER A 353 15.39 20.72 39.61
C SER A 353 14.79 20.72 41.02
N SER A 354 13.93 19.76 41.35
CA SER A 354 13.28 19.61 42.65
C SER A 354 12.96 18.12 42.91
N PRO A 355 13.95 17.32 43.36
CA PRO A 355 13.82 15.85 43.49
C PRO A 355 12.74 15.35 44.48
N ASN A 356 12.22 16.25 45.31
CA ASN A 356 11.10 15.98 46.22
C ASN A 356 9.72 16.14 45.56
N GLU A 357 9.68 16.65 44.33
CA GLU A 357 8.44 16.90 43.59
C GLU A 357 8.16 15.78 42.59
N VAL A 358 6.92 15.32 42.56
CA VAL A 358 6.45 14.26 41.66
C VAL A 358 5.10 14.67 41.07
N PHE A 359 4.91 14.38 39.79
CA PHE A 359 3.75 14.79 39.01
C PHE A 359 3.08 13.58 38.40
N MET A 360 1.77 13.61 38.30
CA MET A 360 1.01 12.45 37.85
C MET A 360 -0.22 12.86 37.04
N ILE A 361 -0.49 12.07 36.01
CA ILE A 361 -1.78 12.07 35.33
C ILE A 361 -2.45 10.72 35.46
N TYR A 362 -3.77 10.75 35.61
CA TYR A 362 -4.63 9.57 35.59
C TYR A 362 -5.98 9.92 34.97
N ARG A 363 -6.65 8.93 34.37
CA ARG A 363 -8.00 9.12 33.83
C ARG A 363 -9.01 9.24 34.97
N ALA A 364 -9.95 10.19 34.86
CA ALA A 364 -11.01 10.39 35.84
C ALA A 364 -12.35 10.64 35.13
N GLY A 365 -12.96 9.55 34.66
CA GLY A 365 -14.18 9.56 33.86
C GLY A 365 -13.93 9.58 32.35
N LYS A 366 -15.03 9.66 31.58
CA LYS A 366 -15.06 9.41 30.13
C LYS A 366 -14.19 10.38 29.31
N ASP A 367 -14.30 11.68 29.58
CA ASP A 367 -13.69 12.74 28.76
C ASP A 367 -12.80 13.70 29.59
N THR A 368 -12.12 13.16 30.62
CA THR A 368 -11.39 13.99 31.58
C THR A 368 -10.15 13.31 32.14
N LEU A 369 -9.02 13.98 32.00
CA LEU A 369 -7.77 13.64 32.69
C LEU A 369 -7.68 14.43 33.99
N SER A 370 -7.10 13.80 35.01
CA SER A 370 -6.73 14.47 36.24
C SER A 370 -5.23 14.61 36.32
N PHE A 371 -4.76 15.82 36.56
CA PHE A 371 -3.38 16.10 36.91
C PHE A 371 -3.29 16.37 38.42
N VAL A 372 -2.30 15.76 39.07
CA VAL A 372 -1.95 16.02 40.47
C VAL A 372 -0.45 16.18 40.63
N SER A 373 -0.06 16.94 41.66
CA SER A 373 1.34 17.16 42.03
C SER A 373 1.54 16.82 43.50
N SER A 374 2.70 16.28 43.85
CA SER A 374 3.17 16.11 45.22
C SER A 374 4.48 16.86 45.39
N LEU A 375 4.65 17.55 46.52
CA LEU A 375 5.86 18.31 46.85
C LEU A 375 6.70 17.64 47.95
N ASP A 376 6.32 16.43 48.35
CA ASP A 376 6.89 15.70 49.49
C ASP A 376 7.03 14.22 49.18
N PHE A 377 7.62 13.92 48.02
CA PHE A 377 7.97 12.57 47.56
C PHE A 377 6.76 11.64 47.40
N GLY A 378 5.59 12.17 47.00
CA GLY A 378 4.36 11.40 46.81
C GLY A 378 3.55 11.17 48.09
N LEU A 379 3.93 11.75 49.24
CA LEU A 379 3.24 11.50 50.51
C LEU A 379 1.90 12.25 50.59
N ASN A 380 1.85 13.47 50.08
CA ASN A 380 0.64 14.29 49.96
C ASN A 380 0.51 14.84 48.54
N TRP A 381 -0.72 14.83 48.02
CA TRP A 381 -1.02 15.25 46.66
C TRP A 381 -1.94 16.47 46.66
N SER A 382 -1.78 17.31 45.64
CA SER A 382 -2.64 18.46 45.38
C SER A 382 -4.06 18.02 45.01
N ASN A 383 -5.02 18.95 45.11
CA ASN A 383 -6.33 18.72 44.50
C ASN A 383 -6.18 18.46 42.99
N PRO A 384 -6.97 17.54 42.42
CA PRO A 384 -6.93 17.26 40.99
C PRO A 384 -7.28 18.48 40.14
N VAL A 385 -6.42 18.78 39.17
CA VAL A 385 -6.74 19.70 38.08
C VAL A 385 -7.29 18.88 36.92
N LYS A 386 -8.56 19.11 36.59
CA LYS A 386 -9.27 18.39 35.53
C LYS A 386 -8.96 19.04 34.17
N ILE A 387 -8.50 18.24 33.23
CA ILE A 387 -8.15 18.64 31.86
C ILE A 387 -9.06 17.89 30.91
N ARG A 388 -9.57 18.60 29.90
CA ARG A 388 -10.47 18.01 28.90
C ARG A 388 -9.70 17.03 28.01
N ASP A 389 -10.26 15.84 27.81
CA ASP A 389 -9.68 14.81 26.94
C ASP A 389 -10.78 14.00 26.21
N LYS A 390 -10.47 13.39 25.07
CA LYS A 390 -11.36 12.49 24.30
C LYS A 390 -10.58 11.24 23.87
N GLY A 391 -10.18 10.44 24.83
CA GLY A 391 -9.43 9.21 24.64
C GLY A 391 -9.08 8.62 25.99
N GLY A 392 -8.41 7.47 26.03
CA GLY A 392 -7.70 7.05 27.24
C GLY A 392 -6.23 7.47 27.22
N LEU A 393 -5.48 7.07 28.25
CA LEU A 393 -4.11 7.57 28.48
C LEU A 393 -3.09 7.19 27.41
N ASN A 394 -3.44 6.30 26.47
CA ASN A 394 -2.57 5.92 25.34
C ASN A 394 -2.45 7.01 24.26
N PHE A 395 -3.33 8.00 24.30
CA PHE A 395 -3.36 9.16 23.40
C PHE A 395 -2.91 10.45 24.12
N ASN A 396 -2.25 10.29 25.27
CA ASN A 396 -1.84 11.37 26.13
C ASN A 396 -0.37 11.24 26.50
N ALA A 397 0.33 12.37 26.52
CA ALA A 397 1.71 12.44 26.98
C ALA A 397 1.89 13.69 27.84
N PHE A 398 2.79 13.63 28.81
CA PHE A 398 3.16 14.81 29.58
C PHE A 398 4.64 14.74 29.95
N ASP A 399 5.26 15.90 30.07
CA ASP A 399 6.67 16.04 30.39
C ASP A 399 6.87 17.23 31.34
N VAL A 400 7.85 17.10 32.23
CA VAL A 400 8.18 18.06 33.29
C VAL A 400 9.62 18.50 33.10
N SER A 401 9.86 19.81 33.08
CA SER A 401 11.22 20.30 32.88
C SER A 401 12.13 19.91 34.05
N HIS A 402 13.24 19.23 33.72
CA HIS A 402 14.33 18.95 34.66
C HIS A 402 15.13 20.20 35.05
N GLN A 403 14.94 21.33 34.36
CA GLN A 403 15.57 22.62 34.69
C GLN A 403 14.70 23.48 35.62
N ASN A 404 13.37 23.33 35.55
CA ASN A 404 12.42 24.05 36.38
C ASN A 404 11.06 23.33 36.44
N SER A 405 10.77 22.67 37.56
CA SER A 405 9.54 21.89 37.80
C SER A 405 8.23 22.69 37.69
N ASN A 406 8.29 24.03 37.58
CA ASN A 406 7.11 24.84 37.27
C ASN A 406 6.62 24.62 35.84
N VAL A 407 7.50 24.26 34.91
CA VAL A 407 7.22 24.13 33.47
C VAL A 407 6.81 22.69 33.16
N ILE A 408 5.56 22.51 32.73
CA ILE A 408 4.98 21.20 32.42
C ILE A 408 4.20 21.31 31.12
N TYR A 409 4.34 20.32 30.25
CA TYR A 409 3.51 20.17 29.06
C TYR A 409 2.68 18.91 29.15
N LEU A 410 1.49 18.98 28.57
CA LEU A 410 0.57 17.88 28.45
C LEU A 410 -0.06 17.95 27.07
N ALA A 411 0.02 16.87 26.32
CA ALA A 411 -0.59 16.72 25.01
C ALA A 411 -1.76 15.73 25.14
N THR A 412 -2.94 16.16 24.71
CA THR A 412 -4.15 15.31 24.64
C THR A 412 -4.72 15.28 23.24
N ARG A 413 -5.79 14.51 23.04
CA ARG A 413 -6.54 14.53 21.78
C ARG A 413 -7.26 15.86 21.50
N PHE A 414 -7.45 16.72 22.50
CA PHE A 414 -8.04 18.05 22.31
C PHE A 414 -7.00 19.16 22.14
N GLY A 415 -5.72 18.81 22.14
CA GLY A 415 -4.60 19.71 21.92
C GLY A 415 -3.64 19.76 23.10
N GLU A 416 -2.75 20.75 23.05
CA GLU A 416 -1.63 20.85 23.96
C GLU A 416 -1.86 21.90 25.03
N PHE A 417 -1.44 21.58 26.24
CA PHE A 417 -1.58 22.38 27.43
C PHE A 417 -0.23 22.59 28.10
N ARG A 418 -0.03 23.79 28.63
CA ARG A 418 1.16 24.19 29.36
C ARG A 418 0.80 24.65 30.77
N SER A 419 1.62 24.26 31.74
CA SER A 419 1.64 24.86 33.07
C SER A 419 2.97 25.56 33.32
N LEU A 420 2.91 26.69 34.03
CA LEU A 420 4.07 27.44 34.54
C LEU A 420 4.04 27.56 36.07
N ASN A 421 3.25 26.71 36.73
CA ASN A 421 3.03 26.72 38.17
C ASN A 421 2.81 25.31 38.75
N LYS A 422 3.65 24.35 38.33
CA LYS A 422 3.68 22.98 38.86
C LYS A 422 2.37 22.21 38.64
N GLY A 423 1.65 22.54 37.58
CA GLY A 423 0.39 21.90 37.21
C GLY A 423 -0.82 22.32 38.05
N LEU A 424 -0.72 23.38 38.86
CA LEU A 424 -1.89 23.94 39.57
C LEU A 424 -2.91 24.57 38.62
N SER A 425 -2.49 24.96 37.42
CA SER A 425 -3.35 25.38 36.32
C SER A 425 -2.68 25.14 34.97
N PHE A 426 -3.48 24.91 33.94
CA PHE A 426 -3.04 24.70 32.58
C PHE A 426 -3.65 25.72 31.62
N THR A 427 -2.86 26.14 30.64
CA THR A 427 -3.29 27.01 29.54
C THR A 427 -3.09 26.27 28.22
N SER A 428 -4.11 26.27 27.35
CA SER A 428 -3.97 25.78 25.97
C SER A 428 -2.92 26.60 25.23
N ILE A 429 -2.09 25.95 24.43
CA ILE A 429 -1.09 26.60 23.57
C ILE A 429 -1.49 26.63 22.09
N GLU A 430 -2.73 26.19 21.77
CA GLU A 430 -3.40 26.20 20.44
C GLU A 430 -2.47 26.00 19.24
N SER A 431 -2.09 24.75 19.01
CA SER A 431 -1.23 24.33 17.91
C SER A 431 -1.84 23.14 17.16
N TYR A 432 -2.73 23.39 16.18
CA TYR A 432 -3.36 22.29 15.44
C TYR A 432 -2.40 21.68 14.42
N HIS A 433 -1.90 20.48 14.71
CA HIS A 433 -0.99 19.72 13.85
C HIS A 433 -1.55 18.35 13.46
N HIS A 434 -1.98 17.56 14.45
CA HIS A 434 -2.69 16.30 14.26
C HIS A 434 -3.50 15.99 15.52
N ASP A 435 -4.54 15.17 15.39
CA ASP A 435 -5.23 14.60 16.54
C ASP A 435 -4.42 13.39 17.06
N ASP A 436 -4.68 12.86 18.27
CA ASP A 436 -4.00 11.64 18.76
C ASP A 436 -2.47 11.78 19.00
N ASN A 437 -2.13 12.57 20.02
CA ASN A 437 -0.77 12.80 20.50
C ASN A 437 -0.22 11.57 21.28
N ARG A 438 1.03 11.19 21.06
CA ARG A 438 1.67 9.99 21.67
C ARG A 438 2.83 10.31 22.59
N TRP A 439 3.52 11.43 22.32
CA TRP A 439 4.68 11.88 23.08
C TRP A 439 4.73 13.39 23.13
N VAL A 440 5.25 13.93 24.23
CA VAL A 440 5.66 15.32 24.33
C VAL A 440 7.00 15.36 25.02
N GLN A 441 7.91 16.18 24.51
CA GLN A 441 9.24 16.35 25.11
C GLN A 441 9.65 17.82 25.10
N ILE A 442 10.04 18.33 26.26
CA ILE A 442 10.58 19.67 26.45
C ILE A 442 12.04 19.67 26.03
N ILE A 443 12.38 20.46 25.01
CA ILE A 443 13.75 20.57 24.51
C ILE A 443 14.41 21.91 24.85
N GLY A 444 13.64 22.90 25.30
CA GLY A 444 14.18 24.12 25.87
C GLY A 444 13.10 25.11 26.27
N HIS A 445 13.40 25.97 27.23
CA HIS A 445 12.54 27.08 27.61
C HIS A 445 13.30 28.23 28.25
N SER A 446 12.70 29.41 28.25
CA SER A 446 13.20 30.58 28.98
C SER A 446 13.00 30.44 30.49
N SER A 447 13.83 31.12 31.29
CA SER A 447 13.69 31.13 32.76
C SER A 447 12.53 32.01 33.25
N ASN A 448 12.04 32.93 32.42
CA ASN A 448 10.98 33.87 32.76
C ASN A 448 9.59 33.23 32.67
N LEU A 449 9.01 32.84 33.81
CA LEU A 449 7.70 32.19 33.91
C LEU A 449 6.49 33.12 33.64
N ASN A 450 6.69 34.36 33.18
CA ASN A 450 5.59 35.20 32.76
C ASN A 450 4.97 34.68 31.45
N PRO A 451 3.70 34.22 31.45
CA PRO A 451 3.07 33.58 30.30
C PRO A 451 3.14 34.41 29.00
N SER A 452 3.12 35.74 29.08
CA SER A 452 3.14 36.61 27.88
C SER A 452 4.52 36.75 27.23
N SER A 453 5.58 36.31 27.90
CA SER A 453 6.98 36.41 27.43
C SER A 453 7.77 35.11 27.50
N PHE A 454 7.13 34.02 27.96
CA PHE A 454 7.75 32.71 28.11
C PHE A 454 7.98 32.07 26.73
N ILE A 455 9.24 31.90 26.35
CA ILE A 455 9.63 31.24 25.10
C ILE A 455 9.94 29.78 25.41
N ASP A 456 9.43 28.87 24.59
CA ASP A 456 9.65 27.43 24.72
C ASP A 456 9.94 26.77 23.38
N SER A 457 10.43 25.53 23.45
CA SER A 457 10.58 24.63 22.33
C SER A 457 10.28 23.21 22.81
N ILE A 458 9.39 22.52 22.10
CA ILE A 458 8.94 21.16 22.43
C ILE A 458 8.83 20.30 21.17
N PHE A 459 9.04 19.00 21.31
CA PHE A 459 8.63 18.00 20.33
C PHE A 459 7.31 17.37 20.71
N ILE A 460 6.51 17.02 19.70
CA ILE A 460 5.27 16.27 19.83
C ILE A 460 5.30 15.14 18.81
N ALA A 461 5.14 13.90 19.27
CA ALA A 461 4.84 12.77 18.41
C ALA A 461 3.33 12.53 18.38
N HIS A 462 2.80 12.16 17.22
CA HIS A 462 1.38 11.91 16.99
C HIS A 462 1.18 10.85 15.90
N ASP A 463 -0.08 10.47 15.66
CA ASP A 463 -0.43 9.44 14.67
C ASP A 463 -0.09 9.80 13.22
N GLY A 464 0.27 11.05 12.97
CA GLY A 464 0.76 11.55 11.68
C GLY A 464 2.27 11.76 11.58
N GLY A 465 3.04 11.65 12.67
CA GLY A 465 4.49 11.83 12.68
C GLY A 465 5.03 12.67 13.83
N VAL A 466 5.99 13.57 13.55
CA VAL A 466 6.61 14.44 14.57
C VAL A 466 6.58 15.90 14.16
N THR A 467 6.20 16.73 15.13
CA THR A 467 6.15 18.19 15.02
C THR A 467 7.03 18.85 16.09
N ARG A 468 7.79 19.88 15.70
CA ARG A 468 8.48 20.79 16.63
C ARG A 468 7.72 22.10 16.76
N LEU A 469 7.41 22.49 17.99
CA LEU A 469 6.86 23.81 18.30
C LEU A 469 7.93 24.71 18.91
N THR A 470 7.93 26.00 18.59
CA THR A 470 8.87 26.97 19.19
C THR A 470 8.24 28.36 19.30
N GLY A 471 8.42 29.05 20.43
CA GLY A 471 7.97 30.43 20.61
C GLY A 471 7.02 30.61 21.80
N ASN A 472 6.07 31.54 21.67
CA ASN A 472 5.08 31.81 22.72
C ASN A 472 3.71 32.21 22.15
N GLY A 473 2.63 31.67 22.73
CA GLY A 473 1.25 32.01 22.38
C GLY A 473 0.99 32.00 20.87
N SER A 474 0.28 33.00 20.36
CA SER A 474 -0.04 33.15 18.93
C SER A 474 1.15 33.41 18.01
N ALA A 475 2.34 33.69 18.56
CA ALA A 475 3.58 33.89 17.79
C ALA A 475 4.43 32.61 17.69
N ARG A 476 3.88 31.47 18.13
CA ARG A 476 4.51 30.14 18.05
C ARG A 476 4.67 29.70 16.59
N SER A 477 5.86 29.25 16.24
CA SER A 477 6.11 28.52 14.99
C SER A 477 5.91 27.03 15.21
N SER A 478 5.46 26.36 14.15
CA SER A 478 5.37 24.90 14.10
C SER A 478 6.03 24.39 12.83
N VAL A 479 6.81 23.31 12.99
CA VAL A 479 7.57 22.67 11.92
C VAL A 479 7.37 21.17 12.00
N ASP A 480 6.71 20.62 10.99
CA ASP A 480 6.64 19.18 10.78
C ASP A 480 8.03 18.66 10.36
N LEU A 481 8.55 17.65 11.05
CA LEU A 481 9.92 17.17 10.82
C LEU A 481 10.02 16.09 9.72
N MET A 482 8.91 15.73 9.10
CA MET A 482 8.82 14.66 8.09
C MET A 482 9.22 15.16 6.69
N ASN A 483 10.49 15.53 6.53
CA ASN A 483 11.00 16.26 5.35
C ASN A 483 11.89 15.43 4.41
N SER A 484 12.33 14.24 4.82
CA SER A 484 13.13 13.32 4.00
C SER A 484 13.15 11.93 4.64
N ALA A 485 13.19 10.87 3.81
CA ALA A 485 13.37 9.47 4.20
C ALA A 485 12.49 8.97 5.38
N PHE A 486 11.35 9.61 5.64
CA PHE A 486 10.50 9.35 6.81
C PHE A 486 9.50 8.22 6.52
N ASN A 487 10.02 7.04 6.21
CA ASN A 487 9.24 5.93 5.68
C ASN A 487 8.57 5.10 6.79
N VAL A 488 7.42 5.57 7.30
CA VAL A 488 6.74 4.98 8.48
C VAL A 488 5.30 4.53 8.23
N ALA A 489 4.77 4.78 7.03
CA ALA A 489 3.38 4.50 6.71
C ALA A 489 3.03 3.01 6.81
N GLN A 490 1.85 2.70 7.34
CA GLN A 490 1.33 1.34 7.46
C GLN A 490 0.32 1.07 6.34
N GLY A 491 0.79 0.58 5.20
CA GLY A 491 -0.02 0.36 4.00
C GLY A 491 -0.86 -0.92 4.06
N TYR A 492 -2.17 -0.78 3.90
CA TYR A 492 -3.11 -1.90 3.79
C TYR A 492 -3.24 -2.44 2.37
N ASP A 493 -3.15 -1.57 1.37
CA ASP A 493 -3.29 -1.88 -0.05
C ASP A 493 -2.39 -0.97 -0.90
N LEU A 494 -2.19 -1.35 -2.16
CA LEU A 494 -1.31 -0.70 -3.12
C LEU A 494 -1.86 -0.85 -4.52
N ASP A 495 -1.80 0.24 -5.30
CA ASP A 495 -1.95 0.16 -6.75
C ASP A 495 -1.04 1.15 -7.49
N ILE A 496 -0.79 0.89 -8.77
CA ILE A 496 0.14 1.69 -9.59
C ILE A 496 -0.54 2.09 -10.90
N GLY A 497 -0.65 3.39 -11.15
CA GLY A 497 -1.13 3.93 -12.42
C GLY A 497 -0.07 3.79 -13.52
N ASN A 498 -0.50 3.35 -14.69
CA ASN A 498 0.31 3.05 -15.88
C ASN A 498 0.35 4.21 -16.89
N ASN A 499 -0.52 5.22 -16.78
CA ASN A 499 -0.48 6.39 -17.65
C ASN A 499 0.65 7.36 -17.26
N GLY A 500 1.74 7.39 -18.04
CA GLY A 500 2.73 8.47 -18.28
C GLY A 500 3.31 9.32 -17.13
N SER A 501 2.52 9.72 -16.14
CA SER A 501 2.91 10.48 -14.95
C SER A 501 3.26 9.60 -13.74
N LYS A 502 3.13 8.27 -13.86
CA LYS A 502 3.41 7.24 -12.83
C LYS A 502 2.94 7.66 -11.43
N VAL A 503 1.74 7.23 -11.06
CA VAL A 503 1.15 7.52 -9.75
C VAL A 503 1.03 6.23 -8.95
N ILE A 504 1.74 6.17 -7.83
CA ILE A 504 1.61 5.15 -6.79
C ILE A 504 0.46 5.56 -5.89
N VAL A 505 -0.41 4.63 -5.48
CA VAL A 505 -1.43 4.87 -4.45
C VAL A 505 -1.32 3.83 -3.35
N THR A 506 -1.51 4.25 -2.10
CA THR A 506 -1.66 3.33 -0.98
C THR A 506 -2.69 3.87 0.02
N GLY A 507 -3.55 2.98 0.51
CA GLY A 507 -4.37 3.25 1.69
C GLY A 507 -3.60 2.90 2.94
N VAL A 508 -3.43 3.88 3.84
CA VAL A 508 -2.59 3.71 5.03
C VAL A 508 -3.41 3.84 6.31
N HIS A 509 -2.88 3.20 7.35
CA HIS A 509 -3.33 3.36 8.72
C HIS A 509 -3.23 4.81 9.18
N ASP A 510 -4.27 5.32 9.85
CA ASP A 510 -4.36 6.62 10.54
C ASP A 510 -4.09 7.90 9.74
N ASP A 511 -3.60 7.79 8.49
CA ASP A 511 -3.34 8.92 7.59
C ASP A 511 -4.06 8.85 6.23
N GLY A 512 -5.06 7.99 6.07
CA GLY A 512 -5.96 7.99 4.91
C GLY A 512 -5.37 7.35 3.65
N THR A 513 -5.94 7.65 2.49
CA THR A 513 -5.37 7.25 1.20
C THR A 513 -4.42 8.33 0.68
N MET A 514 -3.22 7.94 0.26
CA MET A 514 -2.22 8.83 -0.32
C MET A 514 -1.82 8.35 -1.71
N PHE A 515 -1.47 9.29 -2.59
CA PHE A 515 -1.00 8.96 -3.93
C PHE A 515 0.12 9.90 -4.38
N GLY A 516 0.98 9.48 -5.30
CA GLY A 516 2.03 10.32 -5.85
C GLY A 516 3.21 9.53 -6.41
N SER A 517 4.40 10.09 -6.27
CA SER A 517 5.66 9.47 -6.68
C SER A 517 6.70 9.62 -5.57
N LYS A 518 7.85 8.95 -5.71
CA LYS A 518 8.98 9.03 -4.76
C LYS A 518 9.30 10.42 -4.25
N SER A 519 9.25 11.42 -5.13
CA SER A 519 9.61 12.80 -4.82
C SER A 519 8.45 13.64 -4.30
N ASN A 520 7.21 13.29 -4.62
CA ASN A 520 6.04 14.10 -4.31
C ASN A 520 4.81 13.22 -4.07
N TRP A 521 4.38 13.16 -2.82
CA TRP A 521 3.14 12.52 -2.39
C TRP A 521 2.05 13.56 -2.13
N TYR A 522 0.81 13.15 -2.30
CA TYR A 522 -0.38 13.99 -2.19
C TYR A 522 -1.48 13.26 -1.42
N LYS A 523 -2.34 14.06 -0.78
CA LYS A 523 -3.60 13.61 -0.19
C LYS A 523 -4.76 14.40 -0.78
N GLY A 524 -5.68 13.68 -1.41
CA GLY A 524 -6.89 14.20 -2.05
C GLY A 524 -7.92 14.73 -1.05
N ALA A 525 -8.82 15.59 -1.53
CA ALA A 525 -9.93 16.10 -0.73
C ALA A 525 -10.81 14.94 -0.20
N GLY A 526 -11.03 14.86 1.11
CA GLY A 526 -11.90 13.86 1.71
C GLY A 526 -11.41 12.41 1.62
N MET A 527 -10.11 12.17 1.44
CA MET A 527 -9.50 10.83 1.53
C MET A 527 -9.34 10.31 2.99
N GLY A 528 -10.06 10.91 3.94
CA GLY A 528 -10.26 10.41 5.29
C GLY A 528 -9.06 10.46 6.24
N GLY A 529 -9.30 10.00 7.46
CA GLY A 529 -8.29 9.76 8.48
C GLY A 529 -7.70 8.36 8.35
N ASP A 530 -8.48 7.35 7.97
CA ASP A 530 -7.96 5.99 7.74
C ASP A 530 -8.18 5.58 6.29
N GLY A 531 -7.19 4.99 5.64
CA GLY A 531 -7.28 4.49 4.26
C GLY A 531 -7.33 2.96 4.22
N GLY A 532 -8.05 2.41 3.25
CA GLY A 532 -8.15 0.97 3.00
C GLY A 532 -7.86 0.63 1.54
N THR A 533 -8.70 -0.21 0.94
CA THR A 533 -8.59 -0.62 -0.47
C THR A 533 -8.44 0.58 -1.39
N CYS A 534 -7.49 0.52 -2.32
CA CYS A 534 -7.26 1.55 -3.31
C CYS A 534 -6.88 0.94 -4.66
N GLU A 535 -7.50 1.43 -5.74
CA GLU A 535 -7.34 0.84 -7.06
C GLU A 535 -7.62 1.86 -8.17
N PHE A 536 -6.74 1.94 -9.16
CA PHE A 536 -6.98 2.70 -10.37
C PHE A 536 -8.05 2.02 -11.23
N LEU A 537 -9.00 2.82 -11.72
CA LEU A 537 -9.92 2.34 -12.75
C LEU A 537 -9.21 2.31 -14.10
N LYS A 538 -9.80 1.58 -15.05
CA LYS A 538 -9.28 1.49 -16.43
C LYS A 538 -8.85 2.86 -16.97
N ASN A 539 -7.65 2.90 -17.56
CA ASN A 539 -6.95 4.08 -18.04
C ASN A 539 -6.50 5.06 -16.95
N ASP A 540 -6.41 4.68 -15.67
CA ASP A 540 -5.78 5.42 -14.56
C ASP A 540 -6.21 6.89 -14.34
N LYS A 541 -7.31 7.33 -14.95
CA LYS A 541 -7.84 8.69 -14.81
C LYS A 541 -8.61 8.89 -13.52
N LYS A 542 -8.98 7.79 -12.86
CA LYS A 542 -9.79 7.75 -11.67
C LYS A 542 -9.23 6.73 -10.70
N LEU A 543 -9.26 7.06 -9.43
CA LEU A 543 -8.84 6.21 -8.32
C LEU A 543 -10.06 5.88 -7.48
N PHE A 544 -10.36 4.59 -7.32
CA PHE A 544 -11.25 4.10 -6.28
C PHE A 544 -10.52 4.00 -4.95
N PHE A 545 -11.16 4.43 -3.88
CA PHE A 545 -10.62 4.33 -2.54
C PHE A 545 -11.71 4.10 -1.49
N ILE A 546 -11.32 3.42 -0.41
CA ILE A 546 -12.13 3.26 0.79
C ILE A 546 -11.42 3.98 1.94
N ASN A 547 -12.18 4.70 2.75
CA ASN A 547 -11.70 5.33 3.99
C ASN A 547 -12.64 5.03 5.17
N ASN A 548 -12.32 5.57 6.35
CA ASN A 548 -13.08 5.35 7.59
C ASN A 548 -14.56 5.77 7.60
N TRP A 549 -15.05 6.53 6.61
CA TRP A 549 -16.46 6.97 6.58
C TRP A 549 -17.14 6.83 5.21
N ALA A 550 -16.39 6.60 4.12
CA ALA A 550 -16.94 6.52 2.78
C ALA A 550 -16.11 5.65 1.83
N LEU A 551 -16.78 5.23 0.76
CA LEU A 551 -16.13 4.83 -0.50
C LEU A 551 -16.26 5.97 -1.51
N GLY A 552 -15.18 6.22 -2.24
CA GLY A 552 -15.07 7.36 -3.14
C GLY A 552 -14.31 7.06 -4.42
N ILE A 553 -14.47 7.97 -5.37
CA ILE A 553 -13.62 8.10 -6.56
C ILE A 553 -12.93 9.45 -6.48
N TYR A 554 -11.62 9.45 -6.66
CA TYR A 554 -10.85 10.65 -6.95
C TYR A 554 -10.60 10.74 -8.45
N ASP A 555 -10.93 11.88 -9.05
CA ASP A 555 -10.80 12.15 -10.47
C ASP A 555 -9.62 13.09 -10.71
N PHE A 556 -8.53 12.58 -11.28
CA PHE A 556 -7.29 13.31 -11.50
C PHE A 556 -7.44 14.44 -12.52
N ALA A 557 -8.42 14.39 -13.42
CA ALA A 557 -8.63 15.44 -14.41
C ALA A 557 -9.28 16.68 -13.80
N THR A 558 -10.06 16.51 -12.73
CA THR A 558 -10.75 17.62 -12.05
C THR A 558 -10.15 17.97 -10.69
N ASP A 559 -9.27 17.13 -10.16
CA ASP A 559 -8.75 17.23 -8.80
C ASP A 559 -9.88 17.27 -7.75
N THR A 560 -10.89 16.40 -7.93
CA THR A 560 -12.03 16.33 -7.03
C THR A 560 -12.36 14.90 -6.63
N SER A 561 -12.86 14.76 -5.40
CA SER A 561 -13.41 13.50 -4.89
C SER A 561 -14.93 13.49 -4.99
N LYS A 562 -15.49 12.37 -5.42
CA LYS A 562 -16.92 12.06 -5.39
C LYS A 562 -17.16 10.89 -4.46
N PHE A 563 -18.11 11.03 -3.54
CA PHE A 563 -18.48 9.99 -2.57
C PHE A 563 -19.81 9.37 -2.96
N PHE A 564 -19.87 8.04 -2.99
CA PHE A 564 -21.04 7.30 -3.50
C PHE A 564 -21.81 6.58 -2.41
N LEU A 565 -21.13 6.20 -1.33
CA LEU A 565 -21.75 5.61 -0.15
C LEU A 565 -21.21 6.30 1.09
N ASP A 566 -22.15 6.74 1.92
CA ASP A 566 -21.84 6.88 3.34
C ASP A 566 -21.94 5.48 3.90
N VAL A 567 -20.78 4.93 4.26
CA VAL A 567 -20.61 3.57 4.79
C VAL A 567 -21.55 3.37 6.00
N CYS A 568 -22.00 4.46 6.62
CA CYS A 568 -22.91 4.49 7.75
C CYS A 568 -24.42 4.29 7.52
N GLY A 569 -24.94 4.09 6.29
CA GLY A 569 -26.42 4.14 6.16
C GLY A 569 -27.11 3.44 5.00
N THR A 570 -26.46 2.61 4.18
CA THR A 570 -27.15 2.08 2.98
C THR A 570 -26.80 0.67 2.52
N LEU A 571 -25.84 -0.03 3.16
CA LEU A 571 -25.66 -1.47 2.93
C LEU A 571 -26.81 -2.24 3.60
N VAL A 572 -27.70 -2.78 2.78
CA VAL A 572 -28.99 -3.38 3.14
C VAL A 572 -28.80 -4.53 4.14
N GLY A 573 -29.24 -4.36 5.39
CA GLY A 573 -29.27 -5.42 6.42
C GLY A 573 -28.33 -5.22 7.61
N ILE A 574 -27.42 -4.26 7.52
CA ILE A 574 -26.61 -3.79 8.65
C ILE A 574 -27.45 -2.71 9.34
N LYS A 575 -27.97 -2.98 10.55
CA LYS A 575 -28.69 -1.94 11.32
C LYS A 575 -27.75 -0.73 11.47
N GLU A 576 -28.31 0.46 11.51
CA GLU A 576 -27.70 1.81 11.47
C GLU A 576 -26.54 2.13 12.44
N ARG A 577 -25.91 1.14 13.10
CA ARG A 577 -25.07 1.30 14.30
C ARG A 577 -23.63 0.77 14.18
N TYR A 578 -23.21 0.20 13.04
CA TYR A 578 -21.96 -0.60 12.96
C TYR A 578 -20.86 -0.04 12.03
N CYS A 579 -20.94 1.23 11.64
CA CYS A 579 -20.20 1.73 10.48
C CYS A 579 -18.66 1.81 10.63
N ILE A 580 -18.12 1.85 11.85
CA ILE A 580 -16.76 2.36 12.05
C ILE A 580 -15.70 1.23 11.96
N GLY A 581 -16.11 -0.04 12.12
CA GLY A 581 -15.18 -1.17 11.99
C GLY A 581 -15.48 -2.20 10.90
N ILE A 582 -16.73 -2.39 10.45
CA ILE A 582 -17.04 -3.46 9.47
C ILE A 582 -16.41 -3.19 8.08
N LEU A 583 -16.16 -1.92 7.74
CA LEU A 583 -15.89 -1.50 6.36
C LEU A 583 -14.56 -0.75 6.18
N SER A 584 -13.80 -0.51 7.23
CA SER A 584 -12.78 0.53 7.22
C SER A 584 -11.43 0.15 6.57
N HIS A 585 -11.10 -1.14 6.38
CA HIS A 585 -9.81 -1.53 5.82
C HIS A 585 -9.89 -2.85 5.02
N ASN A 586 -9.63 -2.81 3.71
CA ASN A 586 -9.48 -3.95 2.78
C ASN A 586 -10.75 -4.76 2.41
N LEU A 587 -11.86 -4.10 2.03
CA LEU A 587 -12.87 -4.80 1.22
C LEU A 587 -12.28 -5.09 -0.16
N PRO A 588 -12.34 -6.32 -0.68
CA PRO A 588 -11.82 -6.57 -2.02
C PRO A 588 -12.58 -5.73 -3.03
N ALA A 589 -11.83 -4.99 -3.83
CA ALA A 589 -12.31 -4.32 -5.02
C ALA A 589 -11.49 -4.80 -6.22
N HIS A 590 -12.11 -4.74 -7.40
CA HIS A 590 -11.43 -4.93 -8.67
C HIS A 590 -12.06 -4.04 -9.74
N TYR A 591 -11.27 -3.32 -10.55
CA TYR A 591 -11.79 -2.55 -11.68
C TYR A 591 -12.33 -3.47 -12.78
N SER A 592 -13.21 -2.96 -13.64
CA SER A 592 -13.64 -3.66 -14.84
C SER A 592 -12.66 -3.45 -16.00
N PRO A 593 -12.04 -4.50 -16.57
CA PRO A 593 -11.18 -4.38 -17.74
C PRO A 593 -11.89 -3.84 -18.99
N GLN A 594 -13.23 -3.90 -19.04
CA GLN A 594 -14.03 -3.42 -20.15
C GLN A 594 -14.56 -1.99 -19.96
N SER A 595 -14.54 -1.43 -18.74
CA SER A 595 -15.17 -0.13 -18.46
C SER A 595 -14.35 0.75 -17.52
N GLU A 596 -14.16 2.02 -17.91
CA GLU A 596 -13.53 3.08 -17.09
C GLU A 596 -14.41 3.58 -15.93
N ASN A 597 -15.60 3.00 -15.73
CA ASN A 597 -16.57 3.46 -14.74
C ASN A 597 -17.14 2.34 -13.86
N ILE A 598 -16.73 1.09 -14.07
CA ILE A 598 -17.24 -0.05 -13.28
C ILE A 598 -16.16 -0.55 -12.32
N VAL A 599 -16.55 -0.73 -11.07
CA VAL A 599 -15.76 -1.38 -10.01
C VAL A 599 -16.59 -2.52 -9.41
N TYR A 600 -15.98 -3.68 -9.24
CA TYR A 600 -16.56 -4.80 -8.49
C TYR A 600 -16.09 -4.72 -7.04
N MET A 601 -16.98 -4.95 -6.09
CA MET A 601 -16.69 -4.90 -4.65
C MET A 601 -17.25 -6.14 -3.96
N GLY A 602 -16.46 -6.78 -3.12
CA GLY A 602 -16.88 -7.95 -2.35
C GLY A 602 -17.18 -7.63 -0.89
N TYR A 603 -18.27 -8.19 -0.38
CA TYR A 603 -18.57 -8.28 1.05
C TYR A 603 -19.29 -9.62 1.31
N ASP A 604 -20.56 -9.62 1.71
CA ASP A 604 -21.43 -10.80 1.77
C ASP A 604 -21.82 -11.32 0.38
N SER A 605 -21.78 -10.44 -0.62
CA SER A 605 -22.04 -10.69 -2.04
C SER A 605 -21.03 -9.91 -2.90
N LEU A 606 -21.01 -10.21 -4.20
CA LEU A 606 -20.29 -9.41 -5.19
C LEU A 606 -21.21 -8.27 -5.69
N TYR A 607 -20.75 -7.04 -5.54
CA TYR A 607 -21.45 -5.82 -5.94
C TYR A 607 -20.77 -5.20 -7.15
N MET A 608 -21.54 -4.84 -8.17
CA MET A 608 -21.03 -4.09 -9.33
C MET A 608 -21.46 -2.62 -9.21
N LEU A 609 -20.51 -1.71 -9.17
CA LEU A 609 -20.71 -0.28 -8.96
C LEU A 609 -20.40 0.51 -10.24
N ASP A 610 -21.37 1.29 -10.73
CA ASP A 610 -21.13 2.32 -11.76
C ASP A 610 -20.91 3.69 -11.11
N VAL A 611 -19.67 4.15 -11.18
CA VAL A 611 -19.20 5.36 -10.46
C VAL A 611 -19.60 6.67 -11.14
N ARG A 612 -20.40 6.62 -12.20
CA ARG A 612 -20.99 7.84 -12.82
C ARG A 612 -22.25 8.30 -12.12
N HIS A 613 -22.99 7.39 -11.49
CA HIS A 613 -24.30 7.69 -10.93
C HIS A 613 -24.20 8.27 -9.51
N PRO A 614 -25.06 9.24 -9.14
CA PRO A 614 -25.10 9.75 -7.77
C PRO A 614 -25.66 8.72 -6.79
N LYS A 615 -25.35 8.88 -5.50
CA LYS A 615 -25.81 8.03 -4.37
C LYS A 615 -27.31 7.67 -4.45
N SER A 616 -28.16 8.59 -4.90
CA SER A 616 -29.62 8.41 -4.95
C SER A 616 -30.12 7.49 -6.07
N GLU A 617 -29.33 7.24 -7.12
CA GLU A 617 -29.71 6.40 -8.26
C GLU A 617 -29.14 4.99 -8.19
N ILE A 618 -27.93 4.84 -7.63
CA ILE A 618 -27.26 3.55 -7.43
C ILE A 618 -28.16 2.56 -6.66
N TRP A 619 -28.95 3.04 -5.69
CA TRP A 619 -29.82 2.21 -4.85
C TRP A 619 -31.29 2.13 -5.30
N LYS A 620 -31.78 3.07 -6.13
CA LYS A 620 -33.17 3.03 -6.63
C LYS A 620 -33.34 2.02 -7.75
N ASN A 621 -32.28 1.76 -8.53
CA ASN A 621 -32.23 0.69 -9.50
C ASN A 621 -31.73 -0.61 -8.85
N ARG A 622 -32.56 -1.27 -8.04
CA ARG A 622 -32.37 -2.68 -7.61
C ARG A 622 -32.33 -3.70 -8.78
N ARG A 623 -32.16 -3.22 -10.02
CA ARG A 623 -31.92 -3.97 -11.26
C ARG A 623 -30.50 -3.80 -11.81
N SER A 624 -29.69 -2.93 -11.22
CA SER A 624 -28.23 -2.87 -11.39
C SER A 624 -27.46 -3.36 -10.15
N ILE A 625 -28.18 -3.74 -9.08
CA ILE A 625 -27.66 -4.51 -7.93
C ILE A 625 -28.45 -5.82 -7.83
N GLY A 626 -28.21 -6.68 -8.80
CA GLY A 626 -28.63 -8.08 -8.89
C GLY A 626 -27.87 -8.58 -10.12
N ILE A 627 -27.03 -9.59 -10.06
CA ILE A 627 -27.15 -10.94 -9.49
C ILE A 627 -25.69 -11.30 -9.10
N THR A 628 -25.39 -11.88 -7.94
CA THR A 628 -25.58 -13.31 -7.72
C THR A 628 -25.87 -13.65 -6.28
N ASN A 629 -26.79 -14.61 -6.11
CA ASN A 629 -26.69 -15.49 -4.97
C ASN A 629 -25.25 -16.01 -4.96
N LYS A 630 -24.48 -15.58 -3.97
CA LYS A 630 -23.41 -16.42 -3.45
C LYS A 630 -23.91 -17.88 -3.43
N PRO A 631 -23.09 -18.89 -3.78
CA PRO A 631 -23.53 -20.27 -3.88
C PRO A 631 -24.43 -20.64 -2.69
N ALA A 632 -25.63 -21.15 -2.97
CA ALA A 632 -26.66 -21.36 -1.98
C ALA A 632 -26.10 -22.19 -0.80
N GLY A 633 -26.08 -21.60 0.41
CA GLY A 633 -25.61 -22.25 1.64
C GLY A 633 -24.29 -21.73 2.25
N ASN A 634 -23.48 -20.95 1.52
CA ASN A 634 -22.27 -20.33 2.09
C ASN A 634 -22.63 -18.96 2.71
N THR A 635 -22.21 -18.67 3.95
CA THR A 635 -22.47 -17.39 4.67
C THR A 635 -21.24 -16.49 4.92
N SER A 636 -20.01 -16.94 4.64
CA SER A 636 -18.75 -16.15 4.73
C SER A 636 -18.60 -14.96 3.76
N SER A 637 -17.90 -13.90 4.14
CA SER A 637 -17.62 -12.79 3.20
C SER A 637 -16.51 -13.11 2.20
N ILE A 638 -16.55 -12.42 1.07
CA ILE A 638 -15.56 -12.40 0.00
C ILE A 638 -14.27 -11.73 0.52
N ARG A 639 -13.12 -12.33 0.21
CA ARG A 639 -11.78 -11.86 0.61
C ARG A 639 -10.99 -11.24 -0.54
N HIS A 640 -11.02 -11.88 -1.71
CA HIS A 640 -10.30 -11.45 -2.90
C HIS A 640 -11.16 -11.67 -4.15
N ILE A 641 -10.95 -10.82 -5.15
CA ILE A 641 -11.59 -10.86 -6.46
C ILE A 641 -10.48 -10.73 -7.49
N ASP A 642 -10.54 -11.53 -8.55
CA ASP A 642 -9.77 -11.28 -9.75
C ASP A 642 -10.59 -11.61 -11.01
N ILE A 643 -10.33 -10.89 -12.10
CA ILE A 643 -11.15 -10.89 -13.32
C ILE A 643 -10.22 -11.06 -14.52
N CYS A 644 -10.52 -12.02 -15.39
CA CYS A 644 -9.73 -12.19 -16.61
C CYS A 644 -9.95 -11.00 -17.55
N GLU A 645 -8.87 -10.33 -17.98
CA GLU A 645 -8.98 -9.12 -18.80
C GLU A 645 -9.52 -9.40 -20.20
N SER A 646 -9.13 -10.54 -20.79
CA SER A 646 -9.55 -10.98 -22.11
C SER A 646 -10.99 -11.48 -22.14
N ASP A 647 -11.51 -11.99 -21.02
CA ASP A 647 -12.89 -12.44 -20.88
C ASP A 647 -13.44 -12.11 -19.49
N THR A 648 -14.08 -10.94 -19.36
CA THR A 648 -14.65 -10.48 -18.09
C THR A 648 -15.92 -11.24 -17.68
N SER A 649 -16.38 -12.23 -18.47
CA SER A 649 -17.39 -13.18 -17.99
C SER A 649 -16.79 -14.18 -17.00
N VAL A 650 -15.47 -14.37 -17.04
CA VAL A 650 -14.73 -15.22 -16.12
C VAL A 650 -14.18 -14.40 -14.96
N MET A 651 -14.64 -14.72 -13.75
CA MET A 651 -14.15 -14.12 -12.52
C MET A 651 -13.89 -15.20 -11.48
N TYR A 652 -12.94 -14.91 -10.60
CA TYR A 652 -12.58 -15.75 -9.47
C TYR A 652 -12.77 -14.97 -8.17
N ILE A 653 -13.36 -15.62 -7.17
CA ILE A 653 -13.48 -15.05 -5.83
C ILE A 653 -13.03 -16.06 -4.79
N THR A 654 -12.50 -15.54 -3.70
CA THR A 654 -12.23 -16.33 -2.49
C THR A 654 -13.17 -15.89 -1.36
N THR A 655 -13.61 -16.84 -0.54
CA THR A 655 -14.41 -16.60 0.66
C THR A 655 -13.71 -17.21 1.86
N GLY A 656 -14.19 -16.92 3.06
CA GLY A 656 -13.64 -17.47 4.31
C GLY A 656 -13.31 -16.40 5.33
N TRP A 657 -13.75 -15.16 5.12
CA TRP A 657 -13.79 -14.18 6.19
C TRP A 657 -15.04 -14.41 7.04
N ARG A 658 -14.83 -14.51 8.35
CA ARG A 658 -15.87 -14.63 9.36
C ARG A 658 -16.38 -13.22 9.66
N ASP A 659 -17.56 -12.89 9.17
CA ASP A 659 -18.24 -11.65 9.58
C ASP A 659 -18.81 -11.79 11.00
N TRP A 660 -19.29 -10.68 11.54
CA TRP A 660 -19.93 -10.59 12.86
C TRP A 660 -21.12 -11.56 13.07
N LYS A 661 -21.65 -12.19 12.01
CA LYS A 661 -22.91 -12.96 12.04
C LYS A 661 -22.79 -14.40 11.51
N SER A 662 -21.63 -14.81 11.00
CA SER A 662 -21.45 -16.10 10.33
C SER A 662 -20.79 -17.14 11.24
N GLN A 663 -21.35 -18.35 11.18
CA GLN A 663 -20.71 -19.54 11.73
C GLN A 663 -19.37 -19.78 11.01
N PRO A 664 -18.35 -20.36 11.69
CA PRO A 664 -17.07 -20.69 11.05
C PRO A 664 -17.33 -21.57 9.81
N GLN A 665 -16.80 -21.13 8.67
CA GLN A 665 -16.83 -21.88 7.42
C GLN A 665 -15.47 -21.79 6.74
N ASP A 666 -15.06 -22.91 6.14
CA ASP A 666 -13.78 -23.06 5.46
C ASP A 666 -13.60 -22.03 4.33
N SER A 667 -12.36 -21.60 4.12
CA SER A 667 -12.06 -20.77 2.95
C SER A 667 -12.39 -21.52 1.67
N SER A 668 -13.16 -20.88 0.80
CA SER A 668 -13.62 -21.48 -0.45
C SER A 668 -13.25 -20.62 -1.63
N ILE A 669 -13.03 -21.25 -2.77
CA ILE A 669 -12.70 -20.58 -4.03
C ILE A 669 -13.83 -20.84 -5.00
N TYR A 670 -14.29 -19.80 -5.69
CA TYR A 670 -15.36 -19.91 -6.66
C TYR A 670 -14.96 -19.29 -8.00
N LYS A 671 -15.40 -19.93 -9.08
CA LYS A 671 -15.31 -19.44 -10.47
C LYS A 671 -16.69 -19.16 -11.01
N THR A 672 -16.82 -18.10 -11.78
CA THR A 672 -17.95 -17.85 -12.68
C THR A 672 -17.44 -17.80 -14.12
N THR A 673 -18.31 -18.10 -15.09
CA THR A 673 -18.04 -17.97 -16.54
C THR A 673 -19.19 -17.25 -17.24
N ASP A 674 -20.02 -16.55 -16.49
CA ASP A 674 -21.22 -15.85 -16.99
C ASP A 674 -21.37 -14.47 -16.35
N GLY A 675 -20.25 -13.85 -15.97
CA GLY A 675 -20.22 -12.50 -15.41
C GLY A 675 -20.75 -12.44 -13.99
N GLY A 676 -20.61 -13.54 -13.23
CA GLY A 676 -21.12 -13.65 -11.87
C GLY A 676 -22.63 -13.87 -11.83
N LEU A 677 -23.22 -14.66 -12.75
CA LEU A 677 -24.62 -15.12 -12.66
C LEU A 677 -24.74 -16.49 -12.00
N ASN A 678 -23.72 -17.34 -12.14
CA ASN A 678 -23.56 -18.62 -11.48
C ASN A 678 -22.12 -18.81 -10.98
N TRP A 679 -21.96 -19.55 -9.87
CA TRP A 679 -20.67 -19.81 -9.24
C TRP A 679 -20.46 -21.30 -9.02
N VAL A 680 -19.26 -21.78 -9.37
CA VAL A 680 -18.80 -23.16 -9.18
C VAL A 680 -17.73 -23.17 -8.10
N ASN A 681 -17.86 -24.06 -7.11
CA ASN A 681 -16.83 -24.27 -6.09
C ASN A 681 -15.64 -25.02 -6.70
N ILE A 682 -14.46 -24.42 -6.60
CA ILE A 682 -13.18 -24.91 -7.13
C ILE A 682 -12.10 -24.90 -6.03
N SER A 683 -12.49 -25.08 -4.77
CA SER A 683 -11.58 -25.04 -3.63
C SER A 683 -10.45 -26.06 -3.72
N VAL A 684 -9.28 -25.68 -3.21
CA VAL A 684 -8.13 -26.59 -3.03
C VAL A 684 -8.39 -27.47 -1.82
N TYR A 685 -8.80 -28.73 -2.03
CA TYR A 685 -9.13 -29.66 -0.94
C TYR A 685 -8.00 -29.84 0.08
N ASP A 686 -6.76 -29.94 -0.39
CA ASP A 686 -5.59 -30.09 0.48
C ASP A 686 -5.41 -28.88 1.41
N ALA A 687 -5.61 -27.66 0.92
CA ALA A 687 -5.52 -26.44 1.73
C ALA A 687 -6.72 -26.28 2.67
N ALA A 688 -7.92 -26.60 2.18
CA ALA A 688 -9.14 -26.58 3.00
C ALA A 688 -9.08 -27.57 4.17
N SER A 689 -8.40 -28.71 4.00
CA SER A 689 -8.32 -29.78 5.01
C SER A 689 -7.65 -29.39 6.33
N TRP A 690 -6.88 -28.29 6.36
CA TRP A 690 -6.24 -27.78 7.57
C TRP A 690 -6.64 -26.33 7.91
N GLY A 691 -7.71 -25.80 7.30
CA GLY A 691 -8.24 -24.48 7.62
C GLY A 691 -7.47 -23.29 7.03
N ALA A 692 -6.67 -23.51 5.97
CA ALA A 692 -5.91 -22.46 5.30
C ALA A 692 -6.83 -21.35 4.78
N LYS A 693 -6.37 -20.09 4.83
CA LYS A 693 -7.14 -18.95 4.31
C LYS A 693 -6.51 -18.39 3.05
N ALA A 694 -7.28 -18.37 1.97
CA ALA A 694 -6.82 -17.76 0.73
C ALA A 694 -6.61 -16.25 0.93
N SER A 695 -5.43 -15.78 0.56
CA SER A 695 -4.93 -14.42 0.81
C SER A 695 -4.66 -13.62 -0.45
N SER A 696 -4.58 -14.29 -1.59
CA SER A 696 -4.63 -13.65 -2.90
C SER A 696 -4.96 -14.69 -3.97
N ILE A 697 -5.58 -14.23 -5.05
CA ILE A 697 -5.88 -15.00 -6.24
C ILE A 697 -5.49 -14.15 -7.44
N LYS A 698 -4.79 -14.78 -8.41
CA LYS A 698 -4.39 -14.15 -9.66
C LYS A 698 -4.82 -15.00 -10.84
N VAL A 699 -5.55 -14.44 -11.78
CA VAL A 699 -5.88 -15.06 -13.07
C VAL A 699 -4.97 -14.48 -14.14
N ASP A 700 -4.57 -15.30 -15.11
CA ASP A 700 -3.88 -14.81 -16.30
C ASP A 700 -4.81 -13.84 -17.05
N PRO A 701 -4.34 -12.63 -17.41
CA PRO A 701 -5.16 -11.64 -18.13
C PRO A 701 -5.65 -12.13 -19.51
N TYR A 702 -4.98 -13.11 -20.12
CA TYR A 702 -5.23 -13.61 -21.47
C TYR A 702 -5.62 -15.09 -21.55
N ASP A 703 -5.53 -15.83 -20.45
CA ASP A 703 -5.96 -17.23 -20.36
C ASP A 703 -6.85 -17.44 -19.11
N PRO A 704 -8.18 -17.47 -19.26
CA PRO A 704 -9.09 -17.59 -18.11
C PRO A 704 -8.98 -18.91 -17.34
N ASP A 705 -8.23 -19.91 -17.85
CA ASP A 705 -8.02 -21.19 -17.17
C ASP A 705 -6.71 -21.27 -16.37
N GLN A 706 -5.78 -20.34 -16.59
CA GLN A 706 -4.60 -20.20 -15.74
C GLN A 706 -4.89 -19.32 -14.53
N VAL A 707 -4.81 -19.91 -13.34
CA VAL A 707 -5.12 -19.23 -12.08
C VAL A 707 -4.20 -19.71 -10.96
N TRP A 708 -3.70 -18.77 -10.17
CA TRP A 708 -2.86 -18.98 -9.00
C TRP A 708 -3.60 -18.53 -7.75
N VAL A 709 -3.40 -19.26 -6.65
CA VAL A 709 -3.92 -18.89 -5.34
C VAL A 709 -2.84 -19.09 -4.29
N VAL A 710 -2.75 -18.15 -3.36
CA VAL A 710 -1.86 -18.24 -2.20
C VAL A 710 -2.65 -18.26 -0.89
N PHE A 711 -2.04 -18.87 0.13
CA PHE A 711 -2.66 -19.12 1.43
C PHE A 711 -1.82 -18.60 2.60
N ASN A 712 -2.55 -18.05 3.57
CA ASN A 712 -2.08 -17.64 4.88
C ASN A 712 -2.15 -18.78 5.91
N GLY A 713 -1.60 -18.53 7.11
CA GLY A 713 -1.66 -19.43 8.27
C GLY A 713 -0.49 -20.42 8.36
N TYR A 714 -0.41 -21.18 9.45
CA TYR A 714 0.69 -22.07 9.78
C TYR A 714 0.20 -23.52 9.93
N LYS A 715 0.80 -24.44 9.18
CA LYS A 715 0.44 -25.85 9.22
C LYS A 715 1.28 -26.59 10.26
N SER A 716 0.66 -27.34 11.18
CA SER A 716 1.39 -28.11 12.19
C SER A 716 2.12 -29.32 11.57
N GLY A 717 3.33 -29.62 12.06
CA GLY A 717 4.17 -30.73 11.58
C GLY A 717 5.68 -30.51 11.80
N SER A 718 6.49 -31.57 11.64
CA SER A 718 7.95 -31.47 11.82
C SER A 718 8.60 -30.60 10.73
N PRO A 719 9.56 -29.71 11.09
CA PRO A 719 10.34 -28.94 10.12
C PRO A 719 10.99 -29.85 9.06
N GLY A 720 10.87 -29.49 7.78
CA GLY A 720 11.43 -30.25 6.64
C GLY A 720 10.50 -31.27 5.97
N ASN A 721 9.25 -31.43 6.44
CA ASN A 721 8.23 -32.20 5.73
C ASN A 721 7.65 -31.36 4.57
N PRO A 722 7.84 -31.72 3.28
CA PRO A 722 7.34 -30.91 2.16
C PRO A 722 5.81 -30.76 2.14
N ASN A 723 5.07 -31.63 2.83
CA ASN A 723 3.61 -31.54 2.94
C ASN A 723 3.11 -30.44 3.91
N ILE A 724 4.00 -29.78 4.67
CA ILE A 724 3.63 -28.63 5.52
C ILE A 724 3.65 -27.32 4.73
N ASN A 725 4.41 -27.28 3.62
CA ASN A 725 4.57 -26.11 2.76
C ASN A 725 3.46 -26.09 1.70
N GLN A 726 2.22 -25.86 2.12
CA GLN A 726 1.04 -25.77 1.25
C GLN A 726 0.58 -24.32 1.12
N LYS A 727 1.36 -23.49 0.44
CA LYS A 727 1.19 -22.03 0.38
C LYS A 727 0.79 -21.50 -1.00
N VAL A 728 1.27 -22.11 -2.08
CA VAL A 728 1.07 -21.63 -3.45
C VAL A 728 0.53 -22.76 -4.32
N TYR A 729 -0.59 -22.50 -4.98
CA TYR A 729 -1.22 -23.45 -5.90
C TYR A 729 -1.47 -22.79 -7.26
N HIS A 730 -1.35 -23.59 -8.32
CA HIS A 730 -1.59 -23.20 -9.70
C HIS A 730 -2.55 -24.19 -10.36
N SER A 731 -3.45 -23.68 -11.18
CA SER A 731 -4.33 -24.46 -12.03
C SER A 731 -4.16 -23.99 -13.48
N ILE A 732 -4.20 -24.93 -14.41
CA ILE A 732 -4.21 -24.70 -15.87
C ILE A 732 -5.56 -25.04 -16.52
N ASN A 733 -6.60 -25.34 -15.72
CA ASN A 733 -7.93 -25.74 -16.21
C ASN A 733 -9.06 -25.06 -15.42
N GLY A 734 -8.78 -23.83 -14.95
CA GLY A 734 -9.77 -22.97 -14.29
C GLY A 734 -10.26 -23.47 -12.94
N GLY A 735 -9.39 -24.14 -12.18
CA GLY A 735 -9.65 -24.61 -10.82
C GLY A 735 -10.27 -26.00 -10.74
N GLN A 736 -10.40 -26.73 -11.85
CA GLN A 736 -10.86 -28.13 -11.80
C GLN A 736 -9.83 -29.03 -11.09
N THR A 737 -8.54 -28.76 -11.28
CA THR A 737 -7.44 -29.41 -10.56
C THR A 737 -6.37 -28.40 -10.18
N TRP A 738 -5.79 -28.57 -8.99
CA TRP A 738 -4.74 -27.69 -8.48
C TRP A 738 -3.43 -28.44 -8.29
N GLN A 739 -2.33 -27.82 -8.70
CA GLN A 739 -0.98 -28.27 -8.45
C GLN A 739 -0.37 -27.44 -7.31
N ASN A 740 0.14 -28.11 -6.27
CA ASN A 740 0.96 -27.44 -5.25
C ASN A 740 2.34 -27.10 -5.85
N ILE A 741 2.66 -25.81 -5.91
CA ILE A 741 3.94 -25.28 -6.41
C ILE A 741 4.72 -24.51 -5.32
N SER A 742 4.44 -24.81 -4.05
CA SER A 742 5.12 -24.18 -2.92
C SER A 742 6.59 -24.58 -2.80
N TYR A 743 6.94 -25.81 -3.21
CA TYR A 743 8.32 -26.33 -3.19
C TYR A 743 9.08 -26.05 -1.88
N ASN A 744 10.09 -25.17 -1.93
CA ASN A 744 10.96 -24.78 -0.82
C ASN A 744 10.46 -23.57 -0.01
N ILE A 745 9.28 -23.00 -0.32
CA ILE A 745 8.70 -21.95 0.51
C ILE A 745 8.49 -22.48 1.93
N PRO A 746 9.06 -21.82 2.96
CA PRO A 746 8.86 -22.23 4.35
C PRO A 746 7.38 -22.19 4.77
N ASN A 747 7.07 -22.75 5.95
CA ASN A 747 5.74 -22.65 6.55
C ASN A 747 5.51 -21.24 7.14
N ILE A 748 5.41 -20.24 6.27
CA ILE A 748 5.18 -18.82 6.58
C ILE A 748 3.89 -18.33 5.93
N SER A 749 3.30 -17.24 6.43
CA SER A 749 2.14 -16.61 5.80
C SER A 749 2.53 -15.95 4.47
N VAL A 750 1.77 -16.22 3.40
CA VAL A 750 1.97 -15.62 2.07
C VAL A 750 0.82 -14.67 1.78
N ASN A 751 1.06 -13.37 1.87
CA ASN A 751 0.04 -12.33 1.88
C ASN A 751 -0.45 -11.93 0.49
N ASP A 752 0.41 -12.00 -0.53
CA ASP A 752 0.04 -11.66 -1.91
C ASP A 752 0.88 -12.42 -2.94
N ILE A 753 0.37 -12.49 -4.16
CA ILE A 753 1.06 -13.01 -5.34
C ILE A 753 0.89 -12.05 -6.52
N GLU A 754 1.96 -11.86 -7.28
CA GLU A 754 1.94 -11.12 -8.55
C GLU A 754 2.56 -11.98 -9.65
N ILE A 755 1.91 -11.98 -10.82
CA ILE A 755 2.39 -12.68 -12.02
C ILE A 755 3.04 -11.67 -12.96
N VAL A 756 4.23 -12.00 -13.46
CA VAL A 756 4.99 -11.17 -14.39
C VAL A 756 5.31 -12.00 -15.63
N PRO A 757 4.99 -11.54 -16.85
CA PRO A 757 5.30 -12.30 -18.06
C PRO A 757 6.79 -12.66 -18.12
N SER A 758 7.10 -13.96 -18.27
CA SER A 758 8.47 -14.44 -18.29
C SER A 758 9.13 -14.19 -19.65
N VAL A 759 10.45 -13.97 -19.65
CA VAL A 759 11.17 -13.55 -20.85
C VAL A 759 11.40 -14.69 -21.83
N GLY A 760 10.97 -14.47 -23.08
CA GLY A 760 11.19 -15.39 -24.20
C GLY A 760 10.26 -16.61 -24.21
N ILE A 761 9.26 -16.66 -23.33
CA ILE A 761 8.35 -17.82 -23.21
C ILE A 761 6.89 -17.34 -23.12
N PRO A 762 6.19 -17.19 -24.26
CA PRO A 762 4.79 -16.78 -24.28
C PRO A 762 3.89 -17.68 -23.41
N GLY A 763 2.98 -17.07 -22.64
CA GLY A 763 2.03 -17.78 -21.78
C GLY A 763 2.63 -18.36 -20.49
N GLN A 764 3.89 -18.05 -20.18
CA GLN A 764 4.52 -18.37 -18.90
C GLN A 764 4.84 -17.12 -18.10
N TYR A 765 4.83 -17.28 -16.77
CA TYR A 765 4.99 -16.20 -15.82
C TYR A 765 6.06 -16.51 -14.80
N ASP A 766 6.86 -15.49 -14.55
CA ASP A 766 7.63 -15.34 -13.33
C ASP A 766 6.68 -14.97 -12.20
N LEU A 767 6.88 -15.59 -11.03
CA LEU A 767 5.99 -15.44 -9.88
C LEU A 767 6.72 -14.73 -8.75
N PHE A 768 6.06 -13.73 -8.17
CA PHE A 768 6.52 -13.03 -6.98
C PHE A 768 5.49 -13.21 -5.87
N ILE A 769 5.95 -13.52 -4.67
CA ILE A 769 5.07 -13.60 -3.49
C ILE A 769 5.56 -12.69 -2.38
N ALA A 770 4.65 -11.94 -1.78
CA ALA A 770 4.89 -11.16 -0.57
C ALA A 770 4.51 -11.99 0.65
N THR A 771 5.36 -12.00 1.66
CA THR A 771 5.19 -12.79 2.87
C THR A 771 5.39 -11.93 4.10
N ASP A 772 5.20 -12.52 5.28
CA ASP A 772 5.62 -11.89 6.52
C ASP A 772 7.13 -11.74 6.63
N VAL A 773 7.96 -12.40 5.80
CA VAL A 773 9.42 -12.44 6.01
C VAL A 773 10.26 -11.85 4.89
N GLY A 774 9.60 -11.36 3.84
CA GLY A 774 10.23 -10.89 2.62
C GLY A 774 9.39 -11.18 1.39
N VAL A 775 9.96 -10.84 0.24
CA VAL A 775 9.49 -11.22 -1.08
C VAL A 775 10.32 -12.40 -1.61
N TYR A 776 9.66 -13.38 -2.21
CA TYR A 776 10.28 -14.48 -2.93
C TYR A 776 9.96 -14.39 -4.42
N PHE A 777 10.89 -14.87 -5.24
CA PHE A 777 10.80 -14.93 -6.70
C PHE A 777 10.90 -16.38 -7.17
N LYS A 778 10.15 -16.72 -8.20
CA LYS A 778 10.28 -17.99 -8.90
C LYS A 778 10.16 -17.76 -10.40
N GLU A 779 11.22 -18.10 -11.12
CA GLU A 779 11.24 -18.11 -12.58
C GLU A 779 10.20 -19.10 -13.15
N ALA A 780 9.67 -18.77 -14.33
CA ALA A 780 8.83 -19.67 -15.10
C ALA A 780 9.45 -21.08 -15.25
N GLY A 781 8.63 -22.12 -15.05
CA GLY A 781 9.09 -23.52 -15.13
C GLY A 781 10.03 -24.00 -14.02
N ALA A 782 10.61 -23.11 -13.20
CA ALA A 782 11.47 -23.48 -12.09
C ALA A 782 10.69 -24.27 -11.00
N THR A 783 11.43 -24.98 -10.15
CA THR A 783 10.88 -25.74 -9.00
C THR A 783 11.47 -25.27 -7.66
N VAL A 784 12.09 -24.09 -7.66
CA VAL A 784 12.72 -23.46 -6.50
C VAL A 784 12.32 -21.99 -6.50
N TRP A 785 12.04 -21.47 -5.31
CA TRP A 785 11.84 -20.06 -5.02
C TRP A 785 13.12 -19.47 -4.44
N ASP A 786 13.60 -18.38 -5.03
CA ASP A 786 14.72 -17.59 -4.54
C ASP A 786 14.21 -16.48 -3.62
N CYS A 787 15.01 -16.11 -2.62
CA CYS A 787 14.73 -14.89 -1.86
C CYS A 787 14.98 -13.66 -2.74
N PHE A 788 14.03 -12.74 -2.75
CA PHE A 788 14.07 -11.51 -3.54
C PHE A 788 13.82 -10.30 -2.65
N SER A 789 14.59 -10.17 -1.56
CA SER A 789 14.40 -9.14 -0.51
C SER A 789 15.64 -8.30 -0.21
N GLN A 790 16.64 -8.30 -1.10
CA GLN A 790 17.86 -7.55 -0.83
C GLN A 790 17.59 -6.03 -0.77
N GLY A 791 18.00 -5.38 0.32
CA GLY A 791 17.75 -3.95 0.55
C GLY A 791 16.35 -3.63 1.09
N LEU A 792 15.47 -4.63 1.21
CA LEU A 792 14.12 -4.46 1.74
C LEU A 792 14.16 -4.47 3.27
N SER A 793 13.73 -3.38 3.92
CA SER A 793 13.64 -3.31 5.39
C SER A 793 12.62 -4.31 5.92
N ARG A 794 12.91 -4.92 7.08
CA ARG A 794 12.05 -5.94 7.71
C ARG A 794 10.68 -5.34 8.04
N SER A 795 9.62 -5.96 7.49
CA SER A 795 8.22 -5.59 7.76
C SER A 795 7.28 -6.72 7.34
N PHE A 796 5.99 -6.53 7.57
CA PHE A 796 4.93 -7.31 6.93
C PHE A 796 4.65 -6.74 5.55
N PHE A 797 4.86 -7.52 4.50
CA PHE A 797 4.57 -7.09 3.13
C PHE A 797 3.13 -7.46 2.79
N THR A 798 2.33 -6.46 2.39
CA THR A 798 0.86 -6.57 2.31
C THR A 798 0.33 -6.76 0.90
N ARG A 799 0.89 -6.07 -0.10
CA ARG A 799 0.40 -6.12 -1.49
C ARG A 799 1.54 -5.94 -2.48
N LEU A 800 1.53 -6.71 -3.57
CA LEU A 800 2.45 -6.60 -4.70
C LEU A 800 1.76 -6.00 -5.93
N ARG A 801 2.49 -5.20 -6.70
CA ARG A 801 2.06 -4.72 -8.02
C ARG A 801 3.23 -4.66 -8.98
N TYR A 802 3.07 -5.27 -10.15
CA TYR A 802 4.02 -5.12 -11.23
C TYR A 802 3.60 -3.99 -12.18
N ASN A 803 4.51 -3.06 -12.45
CA ASN A 803 4.33 -2.06 -13.48
C ASN A 803 5.22 -2.39 -14.68
N SER A 804 4.57 -2.76 -15.79
CA SER A 804 5.26 -3.08 -17.05
C SER A 804 5.81 -1.86 -17.78
N CYS A 805 5.38 -0.65 -17.43
CA CYS A 805 5.86 0.58 -18.05
C CYS A 805 7.27 0.98 -17.62
N ASP A 806 7.65 0.66 -16.37
CA ASP A 806 9.00 0.91 -15.86
C ASP A 806 9.77 -0.37 -15.48
N ASN A 807 9.17 -1.54 -15.71
CA ASN A 807 9.73 -2.85 -15.37
C ASN A 807 10.08 -2.97 -13.89
N ARG A 808 9.20 -2.47 -13.01
CA ARG A 808 9.41 -2.54 -11.56
C ARG A 808 8.28 -3.27 -10.86
N LEU A 809 8.67 -4.02 -9.83
CA LEU A 809 7.77 -4.59 -8.85
C LEU A 809 7.70 -3.65 -7.66
N TYR A 810 6.48 -3.39 -7.19
CA TYR A 810 6.17 -2.58 -6.04
C TYR A 810 5.61 -3.44 -4.91
N VAL A 811 5.94 -3.11 -3.67
CA VAL A 811 5.39 -3.76 -2.49
C VAL A 811 5.03 -2.74 -1.42
N SER A 812 3.82 -2.84 -0.86
CA SER A 812 3.45 -2.09 0.34
C SER A 812 3.81 -2.88 1.59
N SER A 813 4.09 -2.16 2.67
CA SER A 813 4.43 -2.74 3.95
C SER A 813 3.63 -2.14 5.10
N TYR A 814 3.47 -2.91 6.17
CA TYR A 814 2.82 -2.45 7.39
C TYR A 814 3.83 -1.79 8.33
N GLY A 815 4.22 -0.55 8.03
CA GLY A 815 5.07 0.29 8.88
C GLY A 815 6.31 0.85 8.21
N LYS A 816 6.54 0.54 6.93
CA LYS A 816 7.69 1.00 6.13
C LYS A 816 7.26 1.49 4.75
N GLY A 817 6.02 1.97 4.60
CA GLY A 817 5.48 2.50 3.34
C GLY A 817 5.63 1.56 2.14
N VAL A 818 5.86 2.12 0.97
CA VAL A 818 6.00 1.42 -0.31
C VAL A 818 7.46 1.31 -0.72
N TRP A 819 7.83 0.17 -1.28
CA TRP A 819 9.14 -0.12 -1.86
C TRP A 819 9.01 -0.58 -3.30
N SER A 820 10.07 -0.44 -4.08
CA SER A 820 10.15 -1.00 -5.42
C SER A 820 11.50 -1.58 -5.76
N VAL A 821 11.52 -2.48 -6.73
CA VAL A 821 12.73 -3.06 -7.29
C VAL A 821 12.54 -3.28 -8.78
N GLU A 822 13.60 -3.18 -9.55
CA GLU A 822 13.57 -3.57 -10.95
C GLU A 822 13.39 -5.09 -11.04
N VAL A 823 12.52 -5.58 -11.93
CA VAL A 823 12.36 -7.01 -12.17
C VAL A 823 13.51 -7.51 -13.05
N PRO A 824 14.20 -8.62 -12.70
CA PRO A 824 15.39 -9.09 -13.42
C PRO A 824 15.04 -9.72 -14.77
N SER A 825 14.64 -8.87 -15.74
CA SER A 825 14.68 -9.12 -17.19
C SER A 825 13.88 -8.06 -17.97
N GLY A 826 14.33 -6.81 -17.94
CA GLY A 826 13.88 -5.74 -18.84
C GLY A 826 14.47 -5.82 -20.26
N ARG A 827 14.57 -7.01 -20.86
CA ARG A 827 15.04 -7.16 -22.26
C ARG A 827 13.90 -7.67 -23.13
N HIS A 828 13.35 -6.78 -23.95
CA HIS A 828 12.58 -7.03 -25.18
C HIS A 828 12.12 -8.49 -25.33
N VAL A 829 10.94 -8.82 -24.80
CA VAL A 829 10.30 -10.12 -25.03
C VAL A 829 9.95 -10.25 -26.51
N GLU A 830 10.52 -11.23 -27.20
CA GLU A 830 10.11 -11.53 -28.59
C GLU A 830 8.86 -12.43 -28.59
N TYR A 831 7.72 -11.88 -29.00
CA TYR A 831 6.51 -12.63 -29.30
C TYR A 831 6.59 -13.16 -30.73
N ARG A 832 7.04 -14.41 -30.88
CA ARG A 832 7.21 -15.05 -32.19
C ARG A 832 5.92 -15.71 -32.67
N ILE A 833 5.29 -15.09 -33.68
CA ILE A 833 4.13 -15.63 -34.37
C ILE A 833 4.64 -16.58 -35.46
N THR A 834 4.53 -17.87 -35.18
CA THR A 834 5.06 -18.96 -36.02
C THR A 834 3.97 -19.66 -36.86
N HIS A 835 2.70 -19.36 -36.57
CA HIS A 835 1.52 -19.88 -37.26
C HIS A 835 0.48 -18.76 -37.38
N ASP A 836 -0.61 -18.99 -38.11
CA ASP A 836 -1.71 -18.01 -38.18
C ASP A 836 -2.39 -17.86 -36.80
N GLU A 837 -2.48 -16.63 -36.31
CA GLU A 837 -3.07 -16.27 -35.02
C GLU A 837 -3.98 -15.04 -35.14
N THR A 838 -5.03 -14.99 -34.31
CA THR A 838 -5.93 -13.83 -34.19
C THR A 838 -5.97 -13.33 -32.75
N TRP A 839 -5.69 -12.04 -32.55
CA TRP A 839 -5.80 -11.34 -31.28
C TRP A 839 -6.98 -10.38 -31.34
N ASN A 840 -7.94 -10.54 -30.43
CA ASN A 840 -9.19 -9.78 -30.43
C ASN A 840 -9.57 -9.19 -29.07
N THR A 841 -8.62 -9.13 -28.16
CA THR A 841 -8.75 -8.60 -26.80
C THR A 841 -7.64 -7.59 -26.53
N TYR A 842 -7.84 -6.73 -25.54
CA TYR A 842 -6.78 -5.82 -25.09
C TYR A 842 -5.51 -6.64 -24.76
N ARG A 843 -4.33 -6.18 -25.17
CA ARG A 843 -3.05 -6.79 -24.75
C ARG A 843 -1.99 -5.74 -24.50
N GLN A 844 -1.34 -5.84 -23.36
CA GLN A 844 -0.07 -5.18 -23.07
C GLN A 844 1.08 -6.09 -23.54
N VAL A 845 1.96 -5.55 -24.38
CA VAL A 845 3.07 -6.29 -24.99
C VAL A 845 4.38 -5.65 -24.53
N SER A 846 5.18 -6.40 -23.77
CA SER A 846 6.40 -5.91 -23.12
C SER A 846 7.64 -5.92 -24.03
N GLY A 847 7.51 -6.37 -25.29
CA GLY A 847 8.62 -6.45 -26.23
C GLY A 847 8.21 -6.62 -27.70
N ASP A 848 9.15 -7.06 -28.53
CA ASP A 848 8.97 -7.11 -29.98
C ASP A 848 8.00 -8.21 -30.40
N ILE A 849 7.07 -7.93 -31.31
CA ILE A 849 6.28 -8.96 -31.99
C ILE A 849 6.99 -9.31 -33.29
N ILE A 850 7.35 -10.56 -33.48
CA ILE A 850 8.02 -11.05 -34.70
C ILE A 850 7.07 -11.99 -35.42
N ILE A 851 6.56 -11.58 -36.58
CA ILE A 851 5.75 -12.42 -37.44
C ILE A 851 6.68 -13.13 -38.40
N GLU A 852 6.89 -14.43 -38.16
CA GLU A 852 7.84 -15.23 -38.92
C GLU A 852 7.36 -15.52 -40.35
N PRO A 853 8.27 -15.87 -41.27
CA PRO A 853 7.90 -16.24 -42.64
C PRO A 853 6.85 -17.36 -42.70
N GLY A 854 5.68 -17.06 -43.26
CA GLY A 854 4.60 -18.01 -43.48
C GLY A 854 3.48 -17.91 -42.45
N ALA A 855 3.65 -17.09 -41.41
CA ALA A 855 2.65 -16.84 -40.39
C ALA A 855 1.88 -15.54 -40.65
N THR A 856 0.63 -15.50 -40.20
CA THR A 856 -0.22 -14.30 -40.20
C THR A 856 -0.64 -13.94 -38.78
N LEU A 857 -0.35 -12.71 -38.35
CA LEU A 857 -0.99 -12.14 -37.16
C LEU A 857 -2.17 -11.27 -37.59
N THR A 858 -3.35 -11.57 -37.07
CA THR A 858 -4.55 -10.74 -37.23
C THR A 858 -4.91 -10.07 -35.90
N ILE A 859 -4.92 -8.75 -35.84
CA ILE A 859 -5.35 -7.96 -34.67
C ILE A 859 -6.70 -7.35 -35.01
N GLU A 860 -7.74 -7.65 -34.23
CA GLU A 860 -9.12 -7.35 -34.60
C GLU A 860 -9.96 -6.84 -33.42
N ASN A 861 -10.60 -5.66 -33.56
CA ASN A 861 -11.53 -5.10 -32.57
C ASN A 861 -10.93 -4.88 -31.16
N CYS A 862 -9.62 -4.64 -31.05
CA CYS A 862 -8.95 -4.51 -29.75
C CYS A 862 -7.86 -3.43 -29.72
N THR A 863 -7.27 -3.21 -28.54
CA THR A 863 -6.12 -2.31 -28.38
C THR A 863 -4.89 -3.13 -27.98
N ILE A 864 -3.77 -2.92 -28.66
CA ILE A 864 -2.46 -3.45 -28.29
C ILE A 864 -1.60 -2.29 -27.79
N SER A 865 -1.19 -2.36 -26.52
CA SER A 865 -0.31 -1.42 -25.87
C SER A 865 1.12 -1.97 -25.87
N MET A 866 1.97 -1.40 -26.71
CA MET A 866 3.38 -1.78 -26.89
C MET A 866 4.26 -1.02 -25.90
N ALA A 867 5.16 -1.70 -25.19
CA ALA A 867 6.13 -1.07 -24.29
C ALA A 867 7.12 -0.14 -25.05
N LYS A 868 7.86 0.70 -24.31
CA LYS A 868 8.87 1.57 -24.92
C LYS A 868 9.94 0.74 -25.63
N GLY A 869 10.30 1.14 -26.85
CA GLY A 869 11.28 0.43 -27.67
C GLY A 869 10.77 -0.86 -28.32
N ALA A 870 9.60 -1.36 -27.94
CA ALA A 870 9.01 -2.55 -28.56
C ALA A 870 8.58 -2.27 -30.01
N ARG A 871 8.80 -3.23 -30.92
CA ARG A 871 8.42 -3.11 -32.34
C ARG A 871 7.55 -4.28 -32.82
N ILE A 872 6.87 -4.12 -33.95
CA ILE A 872 6.27 -5.24 -34.69
C ILE A 872 7.08 -5.47 -35.96
N LEU A 873 7.81 -6.57 -36.04
CA LEU A 873 8.56 -6.99 -37.22
C LEU A 873 7.73 -7.97 -38.05
N VAL A 874 7.37 -7.55 -39.27
CA VAL A 874 6.78 -8.42 -40.30
C VAL A 874 7.91 -8.96 -41.17
N ALA A 875 8.34 -10.19 -40.92
CA ALA A 875 9.55 -10.74 -41.56
C ALA A 875 9.36 -11.00 -43.07
N SER A 876 10.39 -10.71 -43.86
CA SER A 876 10.48 -11.19 -45.24
C SER A 876 11.00 -12.62 -45.25
N ASN A 877 10.71 -13.37 -46.31
CA ASN A 877 11.23 -14.74 -46.43
C ASN A 877 12.57 -14.79 -47.19
N GLN A 878 13.09 -13.68 -47.70
CA GLN A 878 14.35 -13.63 -48.45
C GLN A 878 14.52 -14.79 -49.47
N GLY A 879 13.44 -15.23 -50.11
CA GLY A 879 13.48 -16.30 -51.14
C GLY A 879 13.54 -17.72 -50.66
N GLY A 880 13.25 -17.96 -49.40
CA GLY A 880 12.91 -19.30 -48.94
C GLY A 880 11.65 -19.86 -49.58
N SER A 881 11.27 -21.06 -49.16
CA SER A 881 10.11 -21.79 -49.69
C SER A 881 8.77 -21.43 -49.02
N SER A 882 8.80 -20.68 -47.90
CA SER A 882 7.60 -20.21 -47.17
C SER A 882 6.99 -18.91 -47.76
N GLY A 883 5.81 -18.49 -47.27
CA GLY A 883 5.39 -17.10 -47.45
C GLY A 883 6.26 -16.16 -46.61
N ALA A 884 6.25 -14.85 -46.89
CA ALA A 884 6.67 -13.85 -45.91
C ALA A 884 5.65 -13.76 -44.77
N GLY A 885 6.04 -13.13 -43.66
CA GLY A 885 5.12 -12.80 -42.58
C GLY A 885 4.04 -11.83 -43.04
N LYS A 886 2.86 -11.90 -42.42
CA LYS A 886 1.72 -11.02 -42.72
C LYS A 886 1.10 -10.46 -41.45
N LEU A 887 0.94 -9.15 -41.41
CA LEU A 887 0.19 -8.44 -40.36
C LEU A 887 -1.15 -7.94 -40.94
N ILE A 888 -2.23 -8.22 -40.24
CA ILE A 888 -3.57 -7.68 -40.52
C ILE A 888 -4.06 -6.96 -39.26
N VAL A 889 -4.48 -5.70 -39.37
CA VAL A 889 -4.99 -4.90 -38.25
C VAL A 889 -6.34 -4.34 -38.66
N ASN A 890 -7.43 -4.75 -37.99
CA ASN A 890 -8.80 -4.41 -38.35
C ASN A 890 -9.55 -3.82 -37.15
N ASN A 891 -10.05 -2.59 -37.28
CA ASN A 891 -10.81 -1.92 -36.21
C ASN A 891 -10.09 -1.95 -34.85
N ALA A 892 -8.77 -1.78 -34.86
CA ALA A 892 -7.92 -1.94 -33.69
C ALA A 892 -7.07 -0.69 -33.42
N THR A 893 -6.54 -0.56 -32.22
CA THR A 893 -5.61 0.51 -31.84
C THR A 893 -4.25 -0.07 -31.47
N LEU A 894 -3.18 0.38 -32.11
CA LEU A 894 -1.80 0.09 -31.72
C LEU A 894 -1.21 1.35 -31.09
N THR A 895 -0.84 1.27 -29.83
CA THR A 895 -0.42 2.45 -29.04
C THR A 895 0.61 2.05 -27.99
N ASN A 896 1.07 3.01 -27.20
CA ASN A 896 1.79 2.77 -25.96
C ASN A 896 1.03 3.50 -24.85
N ASN A 897 0.57 2.79 -23.81
CA ASN A 897 -0.16 3.42 -22.71
C ASN A 897 0.76 4.00 -21.62
N CYS A 898 2.06 3.67 -21.67
CA CYS A 898 3.07 4.08 -20.69
C CYS A 898 3.55 5.53 -20.80
N GLY A 899 2.90 6.36 -21.63
CA GLY A 899 3.29 7.77 -21.82
C GLY A 899 4.55 8.00 -22.65
N GLN A 900 5.09 6.98 -23.31
CA GLN A 900 6.30 7.07 -24.15
C GLN A 900 5.99 6.65 -25.59
N HIS A 901 6.94 6.80 -26.51
CA HIS A 901 6.80 6.24 -27.86
C HIS A 901 7.27 4.77 -27.92
N TRP A 902 6.48 3.88 -28.55
CA TRP A 902 6.95 2.55 -28.95
C TRP A 902 7.66 2.63 -30.32
N SER A 903 8.39 1.60 -30.74
CA SER A 903 9.23 1.72 -31.95
C SER A 903 8.43 1.78 -33.25
N GLY A 904 7.31 1.05 -33.35
CA GLY A 904 6.47 1.00 -34.54
C GLY A 904 6.49 -0.33 -35.28
N ILE A 905 6.04 -0.32 -36.54
CA ILE A 905 5.90 -1.51 -37.38
C ILE A 905 6.99 -1.52 -38.47
N ASP A 906 7.85 -2.53 -38.43
CA ASP A 906 8.89 -2.81 -39.42
C ASP A 906 8.36 -3.84 -40.43
N VAL A 907 8.13 -3.45 -41.68
CA VAL A 907 7.70 -4.36 -42.75
C VAL A 907 8.89 -4.71 -43.61
N ALA A 908 9.55 -5.84 -43.34
CA ALA A 908 10.77 -6.21 -44.05
C ALA A 908 10.49 -6.59 -45.52
N GLY A 909 11.33 -6.09 -46.43
CA GLY A 909 11.38 -6.45 -47.85
C GLY A 909 12.59 -7.32 -48.21
N ASP A 910 12.97 -7.31 -49.49
CA ASP A 910 13.99 -8.18 -50.09
C ASP A 910 15.05 -7.43 -50.92
N SER A 911 15.34 -6.16 -50.58
CA SER A 911 16.28 -5.31 -51.35
C SER A 911 17.69 -5.87 -51.53
N TYR A 912 18.12 -6.83 -50.70
CA TYR A 912 19.39 -7.56 -50.88
C TYR A 912 19.53 -8.27 -52.25
N ARG A 913 18.42 -8.45 -52.99
CA ARG A 913 18.41 -9.09 -54.32
C ARG A 913 18.76 -8.16 -55.50
N GLY A 914 19.00 -6.88 -55.25
CA GLY A 914 19.36 -5.92 -56.31
C GLY A 914 18.33 -5.87 -57.44
N ASN A 915 18.73 -6.09 -58.69
CA ASN A 915 17.82 -6.03 -59.85
C ASN A 915 16.78 -7.16 -59.91
N MET A 916 16.79 -8.10 -58.94
CA MET A 916 15.78 -9.16 -58.80
C MET A 916 14.77 -8.88 -57.67
N SER A 917 14.85 -7.72 -57.02
CA SER A 917 13.92 -7.33 -55.95
C SER A 917 12.52 -7.06 -56.51
N HIS A 918 11.48 -7.70 -55.98
CA HIS A 918 10.11 -7.46 -56.45
C HIS A 918 9.03 -7.73 -55.39
N GLN A 919 7.91 -7.02 -55.50
CA GLN A 919 6.76 -7.16 -54.56
C GLN A 919 5.65 -8.08 -55.06
N TYR A 920 5.82 -8.68 -56.24
CA TYR A 920 4.88 -9.65 -56.81
C TYR A 920 4.90 -10.98 -56.08
N THR A 921 3.74 -11.63 -56.01
CA THR A 921 3.65 -13.01 -55.54
C THR A 921 4.23 -13.97 -56.58
N TYR A 922 5.02 -14.93 -56.11
CA TYR A 922 5.55 -16.03 -56.92
C TYR A 922 5.02 -17.34 -56.37
N GLN A 923 4.42 -18.18 -57.23
CA GLN A 923 3.75 -19.43 -56.82
C GLN A 923 2.70 -19.25 -55.70
N GLY A 924 2.04 -18.09 -55.64
CA GLY A 924 1.03 -17.78 -54.62
C GLY A 924 1.58 -17.23 -53.30
N LEU A 925 2.90 -17.11 -53.15
CA LEU A 925 3.57 -16.65 -51.94
C LEU A 925 4.20 -15.27 -52.17
N SER A 926 4.11 -14.39 -51.17
CA SER A 926 4.89 -13.15 -51.14
C SER A 926 6.27 -13.42 -50.55
N HIS A 927 7.31 -12.76 -51.06
CA HIS A 927 8.65 -12.82 -50.46
C HIS A 927 8.97 -11.62 -49.57
N VAL A 928 8.23 -10.53 -49.72
CA VAL A 928 8.27 -9.34 -48.86
C VAL A 928 7.17 -9.42 -47.82
N GLY A 929 7.43 -8.92 -46.62
CA GLY A 929 6.45 -8.77 -45.56
C GLY A 929 5.27 -7.90 -46.02
N ILE A 930 4.08 -8.21 -45.50
CA ILE A 930 2.85 -7.52 -45.86
C ILE A 930 2.15 -7.02 -44.59
N ALA A 931 1.88 -5.72 -44.53
CA ALA A 931 1.00 -5.13 -43.52
C ALA A 931 -0.29 -4.59 -44.18
N ILE A 932 -1.44 -5.00 -43.65
CA ILE A 932 -2.77 -4.53 -44.06
C ILE A 932 -3.47 -3.94 -42.83
N ILE A 933 -3.79 -2.65 -42.87
CA ILE A 933 -4.35 -1.91 -41.73
C ILE A 933 -5.66 -1.26 -42.16
N ASN A 934 -6.77 -1.63 -41.55
CA ASN A 934 -8.11 -1.16 -41.92
C ASN A 934 -8.85 -0.61 -40.71
N ASN A 935 -9.47 0.57 -40.86
CA ASN A 935 -10.33 1.17 -39.83
C ASN A 935 -9.65 1.29 -38.45
N SER A 936 -8.33 1.45 -38.41
CA SER A 936 -7.54 1.30 -37.19
C SER A 936 -6.84 2.59 -36.79
N ILE A 937 -6.33 2.64 -35.58
CA ILE A 937 -5.54 3.76 -35.05
C ILE A 937 -4.13 3.25 -34.76
N ILE A 938 -3.12 3.95 -35.27
CA ILE A 938 -1.72 3.74 -34.88
C ILE A 938 -1.23 5.05 -34.28
N GLU A 939 -0.87 5.02 -33.01
CA GLU A 939 -0.49 6.23 -32.29
C GLU A 939 0.66 6.00 -31.30
N HIS A 940 1.27 7.12 -30.90
CA HIS A 940 2.41 7.14 -29.98
C HIS A 940 3.55 6.19 -30.39
N ALA A 941 3.82 6.05 -31.69
CA ALA A 941 5.01 5.39 -32.20
C ALA A 941 6.12 6.38 -32.56
N GLU A 942 7.37 5.93 -32.52
CA GLU A 942 8.52 6.63 -33.10
C GLU A 942 8.36 6.71 -34.63
N ILE A 943 8.19 5.57 -35.29
CA ILE A 943 7.81 5.49 -36.70
C ILE A 943 6.64 4.53 -36.83
N ALA A 944 5.41 5.02 -37.03
CA ALA A 944 4.21 4.19 -36.94
C ALA A 944 4.26 2.95 -37.87
N ILE A 945 4.77 3.11 -39.09
CA ILE A 945 5.06 1.99 -40.00
C ILE A 945 6.17 2.34 -41.01
N GLU A 946 7.07 1.40 -41.27
CA GLU A 946 8.12 1.54 -42.29
C GLU A 946 8.36 0.28 -43.12
N ASN A 947 8.96 0.45 -44.31
CA ASN A 947 9.09 -0.61 -45.32
C ASN A 947 10.37 -1.46 -45.22
N TRP A 948 11.00 -1.46 -44.05
CA TRP A 948 12.24 -2.19 -43.79
C TRP A 948 12.33 -2.59 -42.33
N SER A 949 13.29 -3.46 -42.01
CA SER A 949 13.63 -3.81 -40.63
C SER A 949 14.77 -2.92 -40.13
N ASN A 950 14.50 -2.17 -39.08
CA ASN A 950 15.44 -1.20 -38.53
C ASN A 950 16.74 -1.89 -38.06
N GLY A 951 17.87 -1.42 -38.58
CA GLY A 951 19.19 -2.02 -38.40
C GLY A 951 19.63 -2.94 -39.55
N ASN A 952 18.72 -3.29 -40.47
CA ASN A 952 18.99 -4.12 -41.64
C ASN A 952 18.74 -3.36 -42.95
N TRP A 953 19.76 -2.63 -43.41
CA TRP A 953 19.74 -1.86 -44.66
C TRP A 953 19.53 -2.69 -45.94
N SER A 954 19.52 -4.02 -45.84
CA SER A 954 19.27 -4.93 -46.97
C SER A 954 17.84 -5.48 -46.99
N SER A 955 16.94 -4.90 -46.18
CA SER A 955 15.56 -5.34 -46.01
C SER A 955 14.51 -4.31 -46.46
N PHE A 956 14.85 -3.37 -47.34
CA PHE A 956 13.84 -2.47 -47.91
C PHE A 956 12.89 -3.22 -48.84
N GLY A 957 11.66 -2.74 -49.00
CA GLY A 957 10.71 -3.27 -49.99
C GLY A 957 9.42 -3.85 -49.43
N GLY A 958 9.17 -3.76 -48.12
CA GLY A 958 7.93 -4.21 -47.50
C GLY A 958 6.68 -3.59 -48.14
N ARG A 959 5.57 -4.34 -48.13
CA ARG A 959 4.30 -3.92 -48.72
C ARG A 959 3.33 -3.45 -47.63
N ILE A 960 2.87 -2.21 -47.76
CA ILE A 960 2.03 -1.54 -46.76
C ILE A 960 0.72 -1.09 -47.41
N HIS A 961 -0.39 -1.56 -46.87
CA HIS A 961 -1.72 -1.09 -47.23
C HIS A 961 -2.43 -0.57 -45.99
N ALA A 962 -2.87 0.69 -46.04
CA ALA A 962 -3.71 1.26 -45.01
C ALA A 962 -4.99 1.85 -45.62
N GLU A 963 -6.14 1.51 -45.05
CA GLU A 963 -7.43 2.08 -45.43
C GLU A 963 -8.18 2.59 -44.21
N ASN A 964 -8.75 3.80 -44.31
CA ASN A 964 -9.54 4.44 -43.25
C ASN A 964 -8.83 4.42 -41.88
N THR A 965 -7.51 4.58 -41.88
CA THR A 965 -6.65 4.44 -40.70
C THR A 965 -6.17 5.80 -40.21
N ILE A 966 -6.12 5.98 -38.90
CA ILE A 966 -5.63 7.20 -38.25
C ILE A 966 -4.22 6.96 -37.72
N PHE A 967 -3.27 7.74 -38.21
CA PHE A 967 -1.92 7.85 -37.68
C PHE A 967 -1.85 9.12 -36.83
N ARG A 968 -1.93 8.98 -35.51
CA ARG A 968 -2.03 10.11 -34.57
C ARG A 968 -0.84 10.19 -33.63
N ASN A 969 -0.29 11.37 -33.40
CA ASN A 969 0.73 11.62 -32.38
C ASN A 969 1.96 10.69 -32.43
N ASN A 970 2.27 10.18 -33.62
CA ASN A 970 3.52 9.48 -33.91
C ASN A 970 4.59 10.52 -34.23
N ARG A 971 5.85 10.28 -33.86
CA ARG A 971 6.94 11.19 -34.26
C ARG A 971 7.08 11.24 -35.79
N ARG A 972 6.90 10.09 -36.44
CA ARG A 972 6.70 9.94 -37.88
C ARG A 972 5.60 8.92 -38.15
N ALA A 973 4.67 9.21 -39.06
CA ALA A 973 3.61 8.25 -39.38
C ALA A 973 4.07 7.15 -40.34
N VAL A 974 4.79 7.51 -41.40
CA VAL A 974 5.21 6.53 -42.42
C VAL A 974 6.64 6.78 -42.91
N GLY A 975 7.44 5.72 -42.98
CA GLY A 975 8.79 5.73 -43.56
C GLY A 975 8.93 4.80 -44.77
N PHE A 976 9.45 5.33 -45.88
CA PHE A 976 9.90 4.53 -47.02
C PHE A 976 11.37 4.80 -47.32
N GLY A 977 12.21 3.78 -47.13
CA GLY A 977 13.58 3.77 -47.63
C GLY A 977 13.70 3.22 -49.06
N SER A 978 14.88 3.43 -49.67
CA SER A 978 15.18 3.14 -51.07
C SER A 978 14.85 1.70 -51.47
N TYR A 979 14.03 1.57 -52.50
CA TYR A 979 13.70 0.27 -53.09
C TYR A 979 13.15 0.43 -54.51
N LYS A 980 13.65 -0.42 -55.41
CA LYS A 980 13.18 -0.53 -56.80
C LYS A 980 12.36 -1.81 -56.95
N ASN A 981 11.07 -1.66 -57.25
CA ASN A 981 10.19 -2.79 -57.51
C ASN A 981 10.41 -3.27 -58.95
N HIS A 982 11.30 -4.23 -59.18
CA HIS A 982 11.55 -4.75 -60.53
C HIS A 982 10.41 -5.66 -60.99
N ALA A 983 10.14 -5.67 -62.29
CA ALA A 983 9.26 -6.68 -62.87
C ALA A 983 9.92 -8.07 -62.74
N TYR A 984 9.19 -9.08 -62.24
CA TYR A 984 9.75 -10.43 -62.11
C TYR A 984 10.19 -11.04 -63.46
N TRP A 985 9.65 -10.50 -64.56
CA TRP A 985 9.95 -10.91 -65.94
C TRP A 985 11.00 -10.04 -66.65
N ASP A 986 11.43 -8.91 -66.05
CA ASP A 986 12.46 -8.02 -66.63
C ASP A 986 13.17 -7.23 -65.52
N ALA A 987 14.40 -7.64 -65.22
CA ALA A 987 15.25 -7.06 -64.18
C ALA A 987 15.64 -5.59 -64.42
N ASN A 988 15.47 -5.06 -65.64
CA ASN A 988 15.75 -3.64 -65.95
C ASN A 988 14.49 -2.76 -65.88
N LYS A 989 13.31 -3.37 -65.75
CA LYS A 989 12.03 -2.65 -65.70
C LYS A 989 11.60 -2.41 -64.26
N VAL A 990 11.67 -1.16 -63.83
CA VAL A 990 11.11 -0.74 -62.53
C VAL A 990 9.62 -0.45 -62.69
N MET A 991 8.83 -0.99 -61.77
CA MET A 991 7.38 -0.87 -61.69
C MET A 991 7.00 0.01 -60.49
N PRO A 992 5.79 0.59 -60.46
CA PRO A 992 5.28 1.27 -59.27
C PRO A 992 5.30 0.37 -58.03
N TYR A 993 5.58 0.97 -56.89
CA TYR A 993 5.58 0.36 -55.57
C TYR A 993 4.16 -0.02 -55.19
N MET A 994 3.96 -1.21 -54.62
CA MET A 994 2.64 -1.79 -54.37
C MET A 994 2.03 -1.36 -53.03
N SER A 995 2.46 -0.23 -52.45
CA SER A 995 1.93 0.31 -51.18
C SER A 995 0.92 1.42 -51.44
N SER A 996 -0.14 1.46 -50.63
CA SER A 996 -1.22 2.45 -50.77
C SER A 996 -1.84 2.84 -49.44
N PHE A 997 -2.23 4.11 -49.35
CA PHE A 997 -2.95 4.69 -48.22
C PHE A 997 -4.24 5.30 -48.76
N ALA A 998 -5.39 4.84 -48.28
CA ALA A 998 -6.70 5.33 -48.73
C ALA A 998 -7.52 5.82 -47.55
N LYS A 999 -8.12 7.02 -47.64
CA LYS A 999 -8.95 7.63 -46.58
C LYS A 999 -8.26 7.72 -45.22
N CYS A 1000 -6.93 7.74 -45.19
CA CYS A 1000 -6.16 7.78 -43.95
C CYS A 1000 -6.01 9.21 -43.42
N THR A 1001 -5.93 9.37 -42.11
CA THR A 1001 -5.68 10.67 -41.45
C THR A 1001 -4.33 10.62 -40.73
N PHE A 1002 -3.48 11.60 -40.99
CA PHE A 1002 -2.18 11.80 -40.35
C PHE A 1002 -2.27 13.08 -39.52
N THR A 1003 -2.14 12.99 -38.20
CA THR A 1003 -2.36 14.14 -37.32
C THR A 1003 -1.43 14.17 -36.10
N ILE A 1004 -1.08 15.38 -35.67
CA ILE A 1004 -0.42 15.68 -34.40
C ILE A 1004 -1.32 16.69 -33.68
N ASP A 1005 -1.70 16.40 -32.44
CA ASP A 1005 -2.54 17.25 -31.60
C ASP A 1005 -1.89 17.54 -30.24
N ASP A 1006 -2.60 18.23 -29.35
CA ASP A 1006 -2.13 18.62 -28.01
C ASP A 1006 -1.72 17.43 -27.11
N ASN A 1007 -2.02 16.19 -27.48
CA ASN A 1007 -1.62 14.98 -26.75
C ASN A 1007 -0.31 14.35 -27.28
N PHE A 1008 0.44 15.05 -28.14
CA PHE A 1008 1.77 14.61 -28.58
C PHE A 1008 2.77 14.55 -27.40
N ARG A 1009 3.61 13.51 -27.36
CA ARG A 1009 4.55 13.23 -26.25
C ARG A 1009 5.97 13.73 -26.61
N GLU A 1010 6.60 14.54 -25.77
CA GLU A 1010 7.85 15.28 -26.08
C GLU A 1010 9.14 14.64 -25.52
N GLU A 1011 9.40 13.34 -25.72
CA GLU A 1011 10.63 12.73 -25.15
C GLU A 1011 11.94 13.09 -25.89
N VAL A 1012 11.87 13.61 -27.12
CA VAL A 1012 13.06 14.01 -27.91
C VAL A 1012 12.72 15.23 -28.76
N ASP A 1013 13.67 16.15 -28.88
CA ASP A 1013 13.59 17.39 -29.67
C ASP A 1013 12.83 17.20 -31.02
N PRO A 1014 11.75 17.97 -31.30
CA PRO A 1014 10.87 17.80 -32.47
C PRO A 1014 11.52 18.10 -33.85
N HIS A 1015 12.84 18.12 -33.95
CA HIS A 1015 13.59 18.65 -35.09
C HIS A 1015 13.59 17.83 -36.40
N MET A 1016 12.64 16.88 -36.61
CA MET A 1016 12.42 16.27 -37.94
C MET A 1016 10.92 16.04 -38.21
N GLY A 1017 10.20 17.13 -38.42
CA GLY A 1017 8.75 17.19 -38.51
C GLY A 1017 8.15 16.67 -39.82
N PHE A 1018 7.97 15.36 -40.00
CA PHE A 1018 7.36 14.83 -41.21
C PHE A 1018 6.32 13.76 -40.89
N HIS A 1019 5.09 13.88 -41.43
CA HIS A 1019 4.12 12.79 -41.36
C HIS A 1019 4.62 11.59 -42.20
N VAL A 1020 4.97 11.84 -43.46
CA VAL A 1020 5.47 10.81 -44.38
C VAL A 1020 6.88 11.19 -44.87
N THR A 1021 7.79 10.22 -44.87
CA THR A 1021 9.12 10.34 -45.50
C THR A 1021 9.32 9.27 -46.57
N MET A 1022 9.88 9.66 -47.72
CA MET A 1022 10.17 8.77 -48.84
C MET A 1022 11.55 9.04 -49.42
N TRP A 1023 12.33 7.99 -49.66
CA TRP A 1023 13.63 8.08 -50.31
C TRP A 1023 13.72 7.06 -51.45
N ASP A 1024 13.95 7.51 -52.68
CA ASP A 1024 14.28 6.70 -53.86
C ASP A 1024 13.28 5.57 -54.22
N VAL A 1025 11.99 5.76 -53.86
CA VAL A 1025 10.86 4.86 -54.18
C VAL A 1025 9.98 5.43 -55.29
N GLN A 1026 9.26 4.57 -56.04
CA GLN A 1026 8.44 5.01 -57.17
C GLN A 1026 6.96 4.62 -57.05
N GLY A 1027 6.03 5.57 -57.12
CA GLY A 1027 4.60 5.31 -57.30
C GLY A 1027 3.78 5.03 -56.03
N ILE A 1028 4.22 5.47 -54.85
CA ILE A 1028 3.44 5.36 -53.61
C ILE A 1028 2.13 6.17 -53.74
N SER A 1029 0.98 5.60 -53.36
CA SER A 1029 -0.32 6.24 -53.57
C SER A 1029 -1.02 6.64 -52.25
N PHE A 1030 -1.47 7.89 -52.18
CA PHE A 1030 -2.31 8.47 -51.13
C PHE A 1030 -3.65 8.92 -51.74
N LEU A 1031 -4.74 8.29 -51.34
CA LEU A 1031 -6.07 8.44 -51.96
C LEU A 1031 -7.07 8.98 -50.93
N GLY A 1032 -7.47 10.24 -51.04
CA GLY A 1032 -8.39 10.90 -50.11
C GLY A 1032 -7.85 10.98 -48.68
N CYS A 1033 -6.55 11.22 -48.52
CA CYS A 1033 -5.88 11.26 -47.21
C CYS A 1033 -5.81 12.67 -46.63
N SER A 1034 -5.89 12.81 -45.31
CA SER A 1034 -5.78 14.10 -44.61
C SER A 1034 -4.49 14.17 -43.79
N PHE A 1035 -3.78 15.30 -43.84
CA PHE A 1035 -2.55 15.58 -43.11
C PHE A 1035 -2.72 16.86 -42.30
N LYS A 1036 -2.60 16.79 -40.98
CA LYS A 1036 -2.99 17.87 -40.04
C LYS A 1036 -1.95 18.13 -38.95
N TYR A 1037 -1.99 19.35 -38.41
CA TYR A 1037 -1.27 19.75 -37.21
C TYR A 1037 -2.19 20.62 -36.34
N ASP A 1038 -2.78 20.02 -35.31
CA ASP A 1038 -3.90 20.55 -34.52
C ASP A 1038 -3.48 20.80 -33.06
N VAL A 1039 -2.43 21.61 -32.85
CA VAL A 1039 -1.91 22.00 -31.53
C VAL A 1039 -2.37 23.42 -31.17
N ALA A 1040 -2.93 23.62 -29.98
CA ALA A 1040 -3.59 24.86 -29.52
C ALA A 1040 -2.66 26.08 -29.45
N ASN A 1041 -1.37 25.87 -29.18
CA ASN A 1041 -0.36 26.93 -29.15
C ASN A 1041 0.53 26.88 -30.40
N TYR A 1042 0.03 27.47 -31.50
CA TYR A 1042 0.75 27.62 -32.77
C TYR A 1042 1.95 28.58 -32.66
N ARG A 1043 3.02 28.21 -31.94
CA ARG A 1043 4.27 28.96 -31.90
C ARG A 1043 5.45 28.01 -31.91
N GLN A 1044 6.09 27.94 -33.09
CA GLN A 1044 7.33 27.21 -33.44
C GLN A 1044 7.19 25.85 -34.15
N ALA A 1045 6.17 25.66 -35.00
CA ALA A 1045 6.25 24.65 -36.07
C ALA A 1045 7.22 25.12 -37.18
N LYS A 1046 8.51 25.27 -36.87
CA LYS A 1046 9.51 25.38 -37.94
C LYS A 1046 9.69 23.96 -38.49
N GLU A 1047 9.18 23.76 -39.70
CA GLU A 1047 9.48 22.64 -40.60
C GLU A 1047 8.58 21.39 -40.60
N LEU A 1048 7.34 21.41 -40.05
CA LEU A 1048 6.44 20.25 -40.21
C LEU A 1048 5.90 20.11 -41.65
N SER A 1049 6.19 19.00 -42.34
CA SER A 1049 5.66 18.70 -43.68
C SER A 1049 4.71 17.50 -43.68
N GLY A 1050 3.66 17.55 -44.50
CA GLY A 1050 2.75 16.42 -44.70
C GLY A 1050 3.46 15.25 -45.40
N VAL A 1051 4.11 15.54 -46.54
CA VAL A 1051 4.92 14.56 -47.27
C VAL A 1051 6.30 15.15 -47.54
N TYR A 1052 7.34 14.44 -47.14
CA TYR A 1052 8.72 14.76 -47.46
C TYR A 1052 9.33 13.66 -48.34
N SER A 1053 9.99 14.05 -49.44
CA SER A 1053 10.51 13.09 -50.42
C SER A 1053 11.88 13.47 -50.97
N ILE A 1054 12.72 12.46 -51.21
CA ILE A 1054 14.02 12.57 -51.88
C ILE A 1054 14.07 11.56 -53.03
N ASP A 1055 14.23 12.02 -54.28
CA ASP A 1055 14.31 11.18 -55.48
C ASP A 1055 13.17 10.14 -55.60
N ALA A 1056 11.97 10.48 -55.11
CA ALA A 1056 10.83 9.57 -55.04
C ALA A 1056 9.62 10.09 -55.83
N THR A 1057 8.81 9.18 -56.39
CA THR A 1057 7.54 9.51 -57.05
C THR A 1057 6.34 9.00 -56.26
N TYR A 1058 5.26 9.78 -56.25
CA TYR A 1058 4.06 9.50 -55.46
C TYR A 1058 2.81 10.10 -56.12
N ASN A 1059 1.66 9.54 -55.79
CA ASN A 1059 0.35 9.97 -56.28
C ASN A 1059 -0.49 10.45 -55.09
N ILE A 1060 -0.94 11.69 -55.10
CA ILE A 1060 -1.88 12.22 -54.11
C ILE A 1060 -3.16 12.57 -54.84
N PHE A 1061 -4.14 11.67 -54.74
CA PHE A 1061 -5.40 11.78 -55.47
C PHE A 1061 -6.59 11.82 -54.53
N PRO A 1062 -7.74 12.29 -55.01
CA PRO A 1062 -9.01 12.01 -54.37
C PRO A 1062 -9.31 10.51 -54.34
N TYR A 1063 -10.09 10.08 -53.35
CA TYR A 1063 -10.73 8.78 -53.36
C TYR A 1063 -12.12 8.90 -54.03
N GLU A 1064 -12.36 8.12 -55.08
CA GLU A 1064 -13.63 8.11 -55.82
C GLU A 1064 -14.37 6.78 -55.61
N TYR A 1065 -15.60 6.85 -55.09
CA TYR A 1065 -16.49 5.70 -55.03
C TYR A 1065 -17.25 5.56 -56.36
N SER A 1066 -16.93 4.53 -57.15
CA SER A 1066 -17.66 4.25 -58.39
C SER A 1066 -19.02 3.63 -58.09
N LEU A 1067 -20.07 4.45 -58.05
CA LEU A 1067 -21.42 4.15 -58.52
C LEU A 1067 -22.09 5.50 -58.84
N VAL A 1068 -22.23 5.81 -60.13
CA VAL A 1068 -22.99 6.90 -60.77
C VAL A 1068 -23.34 8.09 -59.85
N GLY A 1069 -22.49 9.13 -59.87
CA GLY A 1069 -22.64 10.36 -59.08
C GLY A 1069 -21.66 10.51 -57.90
N GLY A 1070 -20.52 9.81 -57.96
CA GLY A 1070 -19.61 9.51 -56.84
C GLY A 1070 -19.28 10.67 -55.90
N VAL A 1071 -19.43 10.42 -54.60
CA VAL A 1071 -18.86 11.25 -53.54
C VAL A 1071 -17.34 11.14 -53.62
N LYS A 1072 -16.69 12.28 -53.80
CA LYS A 1072 -15.24 12.42 -53.92
C LYS A 1072 -14.69 12.85 -52.57
N ILE A 1073 -13.77 12.06 -52.00
CA ILE A 1073 -13.06 12.43 -50.76
C ILE A 1073 -11.71 13.00 -51.20
N GLU A 1074 -11.53 14.31 -51.08
CA GLU A 1074 -10.28 14.98 -51.45
C GLU A 1074 -9.17 14.69 -50.44
N SER A 1075 -7.92 14.72 -50.89
CA SER A 1075 -6.77 14.74 -49.98
C SER A 1075 -6.57 16.16 -49.42
N LEU A 1076 -6.33 16.28 -48.11
CA LEU A 1076 -6.32 17.56 -47.38
C LEU A 1076 -5.00 17.78 -46.64
N PHE A 1077 -4.52 19.02 -46.61
CA PHE A 1077 -3.34 19.45 -45.85
C PHE A 1077 -3.70 20.68 -45.02
N GLU A 1078 -3.61 20.59 -43.70
CA GLU A 1078 -4.08 21.63 -42.77
C GLU A 1078 -3.01 21.98 -41.73
N ASN A 1079 -2.76 23.27 -41.53
CA ASN A 1079 -1.84 23.80 -40.50
C ASN A 1079 -0.37 23.33 -40.58
N LEU A 1080 0.09 22.89 -41.76
CA LEU A 1080 1.46 22.43 -42.01
C LEU A 1080 2.36 23.56 -42.56
N HIS A 1081 3.68 23.44 -42.38
CA HIS A 1081 4.64 24.34 -43.03
C HIS A 1081 4.73 24.06 -44.54
N TYR A 1082 4.78 22.79 -44.92
CA TYR A 1082 4.64 22.33 -46.30
C TYR A 1082 3.59 21.22 -46.37
N GLY A 1083 2.64 21.29 -47.31
CA GLY A 1083 1.82 20.11 -47.62
C GLY A 1083 2.70 18.99 -48.17
N VAL A 1084 3.54 19.33 -49.16
CA VAL A 1084 4.51 18.44 -49.79
C VAL A 1084 5.85 19.17 -49.95
N HIS A 1085 6.94 18.55 -49.52
CA HIS A 1085 8.31 19.04 -49.59
C HIS A 1085 9.18 18.00 -50.32
N ALA A 1086 9.50 18.25 -51.59
CA ALA A 1086 10.26 17.33 -52.43
C ALA A 1086 11.67 17.88 -52.74
N MET A 1087 12.69 17.03 -52.64
CA MET A 1087 14.08 17.31 -52.99
C MET A 1087 14.62 16.28 -53.99
N GLY A 1088 15.45 16.70 -54.95
CA GLY A 1088 15.96 15.80 -56.00
C GLY A 1088 15.07 15.74 -57.26
N GLY A 1089 15.62 15.21 -58.35
CA GLY A 1089 15.06 15.28 -59.71
C GLY A 1089 14.32 14.01 -60.14
N GLY A 1090 13.32 13.61 -59.35
CA GLY A 1090 12.45 12.45 -59.60
C GLY A 1090 11.23 12.76 -60.45
#